data_AF-A0A812KB26-F1
#
_entry.id   AF-A0A812KB26-F1
#
_cell.length_a   1.000
_cell.length_b   1.000
_cell.length_c   1.000
_cell.angle_alpha   90.00
_cell.angle_beta   90.00
_cell.angle_gamma   90.00
#
_symmetry.space_group_name_H-M   'P 1'
#
loop_
_entity.id
_entity.type
_entity.pdbx_description
1 polymer ?
#
loop_
_entity_poly.entity_id
_entity_poly.type
_entity_poly.pdbx_seq_one_letter_code
_entity_poly.pdbx_strand_id
1 'polypeptide(L)'
;MKPWWLLVLNFLAQYVVVYLLWQKINGSERDADVVLLDRFGGEGTSLCFEVTATDGPYNPGRSGLSCSSDEVVLLTNFSLLDLDGDGQWTYDEAERLDAQYASATRRHVDMSSVYQRVFKAFQANADGLVLPCEINDTLEAFWSDDGFWYDARLEAIDSGDLALVWYFDDNDTSYVKKSQLQKSVGDRKFKCSLPKCIDTDAGALDKEGSTCADYETFFGECGNDRFDDADFHLEKLCCLCGGGTTSLTLAGIGHLPVNVSIDQMTQPAQPGKPESGYRSCVQEAQSSRSQAACVREFTFFPKALYERELAPFVAFCLLPDPDLCGSVEADGDKMPLYWNNSVPFSKPVLFQELGIDRLNDINTVEICRRTVTSFCPKLFTIQTNHFKEERSDVCGAKSSRIEGKRRTVAYEASTLYNDPKFGLTSMKFRMFLLLIVFLWGLAAVEETRLILIWWNVLLTLPTRPKGEHCVTGKVEDEHGEDELEVCGIHRRSRIINILLNLGPRSVLQCLIFYVGIKYLLSVRNVSDLILNSLALTFLVTVDEMLFEAFASETDAALLRRCKPIHGWSIAFVDRILKRTRSTVGLWIFAPILIVICFFVIEDSADTVKKARATFCLCDIQGEDCIGHQLKRILLIPRSPKIPKVKSPKIRDTRAKAKVKKDHKEKPKTNGRSKEKRVLALNRKIFLAIRCVVPGESTVSSTGICVEEKAILRDVLDCWASGVFGGQPLPKEARVLGSAEKELDMKKPLEELRRRLPVRQGRFTVTVQMPKEVMQAAKAAAETSPKVKPVPSPAMGPKSEPSNAKLQKAAKKAKVGDATMRGLLAKKEVRDASELPPEGAAAALSELGL
;
A
#
# COMPACT_ATOMS: atom_id res chain seq x y z
N MET A 1 46.99 11.75 -31.95
CA MET A 1 46.61 11.78 -30.52
C MET A 1 47.68 11.00 -29.75
N LYS A 2 48.13 11.43 -28.56
CA LYS A 2 49.13 10.61 -27.82
C LYS A 2 48.43 9.37 -27.23
N PRO A 3 49.02 8.17 -27.30
CA PRO A 3 48.37 6.90 -26.91
C PRO A 3 47.90 6.85 -25.44
N TRP A 4 48.52 7.63 -24.54
CA TRP A 4 48.06 7.73 -23.15
C TRP A 4 46.67 8.36 -22.99
N TRP A 5 46.19 9.15 -23.97
CA TRP A 5 44.83 9.70 -23.94
C TRP A 5 43.76 8.62 -24.09
N LEU A 6 44.01 7.59 -24.90
CA LEU A 6 43.06 6.47 -25.08
C LEU A 6 42.94 5.66 -23.78
N LEU A 7 44.06 5.45 -23.08
CA LEU A 7 44.05 4.81 -21.76
C LEU A 7 43.22 5.62 -20.74
N VAL A 8 43.46 6.93 -20.66
CA VAL A 8 42.69 7.81 -19.74
C VAL A 8 41.21 7.81 -20.11
N LEU A 9 40.87 7.86 -21.40
CA LEU A 9 39.50 7.82 -21.86
C LEU A 9 38.82 6.49 -21.50
N ASN A 10 39.51 5.36 -21.69
CA ASN A 10 39.00 4.04 -21.32
C ASN A 10 38.73 3.95 -19.80
N PHE A 11 39.68 4.35 -18.96
CA PHE A 11 39.49 4.35 -17.51
C PHE A 11 38.37 5.27 -17.06
N LEU A 12 38.27 6.46 -17.65
CA LEU A 12 37.19 7.40 -17.36
C LEU A 12 35.83 6.80 -17.74
N ALA A 13 35.72 6.20 -18.93
CA ALA A 13 34.50 5.57 -19.39
C ALA A 13 34.07 4.42 -18.46
N GLN A 14 34.96 3.48 -18.17
CA GLN A 14 34.68 2.36 -17.28
C GLN A 14 34.36 2.84 -15.84
N TYR A 15 35.09 3.82 -15.31
CA TYR A 15 34.81 4.40 -13.99
C TYR A 15 33.42 5.06 -13.94
N VAL A 16 33.06 5.84 -14.95
CA VAL A 16 31.75 6.50 -15.03
C VAL A 16 30.64 5.46 -15.05
N VAL A 17 30.77 4.39 -15.84
CA VAL A 17 29.75 3.33 -15.89
C VAL A 17 29.64 2.62 -14.52
N VAL A 18 30.76 2.26 -13.88
CA VAL A 18 30.76 1.64 -12.55
C VAL A 18 30.11 2.56 -11.51
N TYR A 19 30.42 3.86 -11.56
CA TYR A 19 29.83 4.86 -10.67
C TYR A 19 28.31 4.97 -10.87
N LEU A 20 27.85 5.00 -12.12
CA LEU A 20 26.41 5.04 -12.44
C LEU A 20 25.69 3.77 -12.00
N LEU A 21 26.30 2.59 -12.18
CA LEU A 21 25.77 1.33 -11.67
C LEU A 21 25.68 1.33 -10.15
N TRP A 22 26.75 1.74 -9.46
CA TRP A 22 26.79 1.86 -8.01
C TRP A 22 25.74 2.83 -7.48
N GLN A 23 25.56 3.98 -8.15
CA GLN A 23 24.52 4.95 -7.80
C GLN A 23 23.12 4.37 -7.98
N LYS A 24 22.87 3.64 -9.07
CA LYS A 24 21.57 2.99 -9.34
C LYS A 24 21.24 1.92 -8.30
N ILE A 25 22.22 1.08 -7.93
CA ILE A 25 22.05 0.04 -6.90
C ILE A 25 21.69 0.69 -5.56
N ASN A 26 22.50 1.65 -5.11
CA ASN A 26 22.32 2.29 -3.81
C ASN A 26 21.08 3.20 -3.73
N GLY A 27 20.64 3.77 -4.85
CA GLY A 27 19.38 4.52 -4.90
C GLY A 27 18.19 3.58 -4.75
N SER A 28 18.12 2.55 -5.60
CA SER A 28 17.02 1.58 -5.59
C SER A 28 16.86 0.85 -4.25
N GLU A 29 17.98 0.40 -3.66
CA GLU A 29 17.97 -0.35 -2.40
C GLU A 29 17.56 0.52 -1.22
N ARG A 30 18.02 1.78 -1.16
CA ARG A 30 17.60 2.71 -0.10
C ARG A 30 16.14 3.08 -0.21
N ASP A 31 15.63 3.36 -1.40
CA ASP A 31 14.25 3.79 -1.56
C ASP A 31 13.28 2.65 -1.18
N ALA A 32 13.57 1.41 -1.59
CA ALA A 32 12.74 0.26 -1.25
C ALA A 32 12.82 -0.10 0.24
N ASP A 33 14.03 -0.11 0.82
CA ASP A 33 14.19 -0.47 2.22
C ASP A 33 13.61 0.60 3.14
N VAL A 34 13.92 1.88 2.93
CA VAL A 34 13.44 2.96 3.79
C VAL A 34 11.90 3.06 3.79
N VAL A 35 11.27 2.87 2.63
CA VAL A 35 9.81 2.93 2.53
C VAL A 35 9.15 1.70 3.17
N LEU A 36 9.69 0.50 2.95
CA LEU A 36 9.05 -0.74 3.40
C LEU A 36 9.39 -1.09 4.86
N LEU A 37 10.65 -0.95 5.27
CA LEU A 37 11.21 -1.44 6.53
C LEU A 37 12.15 -0.39 7.14
N ASP A 38 11.82 0.15 8.32
CA ASP A 38 12.73 1.09 9.03
C ASP A 38 13.94 0.34 9.63
N ARG A 39 14.83 -0.15 8.77
CA ARG A 39 16.06 -0.87 9.14
C ARG A 39 17.13 0.07 9.71
N PHE A 40 16.96 1.38 9.55
CA PHE A 40 17.98 2.40 9.86
C PHE A 40 17.60 3.35 11.00
N GLY A 41 16.46 3.14 11.68
CA GLY A 41 16.02 3.98 12.80
C GLY A 41 15.83 5.45 12.39
N GLY A 42 15.49 5.67 11.13
CA GLY A 42 15.49 6.97 10.46
C GLY A 42 14.08 7.48 10.30
N GLU A 43 13.73 8.49 11.09
CA GLU A 43 12.55 9.37 10.92
C GLU A 43 11.15 8.73 11.03
N GLY A 44 11.03 7.42 11.25
CA GLY A 44 9.74 6.78 11.55
C GLY A 44 8.77 6.74 10.38
N THR A 45 9.25 6.86 9.13
CA THR A 45 8.40 6.95 7.94
C THR A 45 8.11 5.61 7.25
N SER A 46 8.56 4.47 7.81
CA SER A 46 8.33 3.19 7.14
C SER A 46 6.89 2.69 7.29
N LEU A 47 6.38 2.08 6.21
CA LEU A 47 5.05 1.48 6.18
C LEU A 47 4.92 0.28 7.11
N CYS A 48 6.00 -0.48 7.28
CA CYS A 48 6.05 -1.58 8.23
C CYS A 48 7.17 -1.41 9.25
N PHE A 49 6.93 -1.88 10.47
CA PHE A 49 7.92 -1.91 11.54
C PHE A 49 7.83 -3.21 12.33
N GLU A 50 8.99 -3.63 12.84
CA GLU A 50 9.08 -4.80 13.71
C GLU A 50 8.73 -4.37 15.14
N VAL A 51 7.68 -4.96 15.69
CA VAL A 51 7.26 -4.79 17.07
C VAL A 51 8.05 -5.79 17.90
N THR A 52 8.93 -5.28 18.75
CA THR A 52 9.68 -6.06 19.74
C THR A 52 8.75 -6.56 20.83
N ALA A 53 8.99 -7.80 21.27
CA ALA A 53 8.17 -8.50 22.26
C ALA A 53 8.04 -7.80 23.63
N THR A 54 8.86 -6.78 23.89
CA THR A 54 8.85 -5.97 25.12
C THR A 54 7.82 -4.85 25.11
N ASP A 55 7.40 -4.41 23.92
CA ASP A 55 6.64 -3.16 23.77
C ASP A 55 5.19 -3.41 23.32
N GLY A 56 4.85 -4.68 23.04
CA GLY A 56 3.56 -5.08 22.52
C GLY A 56 2.67 -5.78 23.57
N PRO A 57 1.39 -5.39 23.72
CA PRO A 57 0.41 -6.11 24.55
C PRO A 57 -0.05 -7.45 23.97
N TYR A 58 0.41 -7.80 22.76
CA TYR A 58 0.04 -9.01 22.04
C TYR A 58 1.19 -10.03 22.09
N ASN A 59 1.01 -11.07 22.91
CA ASN A 59 1.92 -12.22 23.08
C ASN A 59 3.36 -11.85 23.51
N PRO A 60 3.64 -11.72 24.82
CA PRO A 60 5.01 -11.52 25.30
C PRO A 60 5.89 -12.70 24.88
N GLY A 61 6.77 -12.49 23.90
CA GLY A 61 7.76 -13.48 23.45
C GLY A 61 7.88 -13.69 21.93
N ARG A 62 7.07 -13.04 21.09
CA ARG A 62 7.26 -13.07 19.62
C ARG A 62 7.44 -11.66 19.06
N SER A 63 8.44 -11.47 18.20
CA SER A 63 8.47 -10.31 17.34
C SER A 63 7.37 -10.45 16.28
N GLY A 64 6.68 -9.35 16.01
CA GLY A 64 5.65 -9.27 14.98
C GLY A 64 5.94 -8.11 14.04
N LEU A 65 5.43 -8.18 12.81
CA LEU A 65 5.49 -7.07 11.87
C LEU A 65 4.14 -6.35 11.86
N SER A 66 4.17 -5.06 12.18
CA SER A 66 3.01 -4.17 12.04
C SER A 66 3.12 -3.46 10.70
N CYS A 67 2.09 -3.58 9.86
CA CYS A 67 1.98 -2.89 8.55
C CYS A 67 0.63 -2.19 8.43
N SER A 68 0.17 -1.58 9.52
CA SER A 68 -1.07 -0.82 9.62
C SER A 68 -0.77 0.58 10.12
N SER A 69 -1.65 1.54 9.84
CA SER A 69 -1.55 2.89 10.40
C SER A 69 -1.46 2.84 11.93
N ASP A 70 -0.53 3.60 12.51
CA ASP A 70 -0.28 3.62 13.95
C ASP A 70 -1.54 4.00 14.74
N GLU A 71 -2.36 4.93 14.21
CA GLU A 71 -3.65 5.32 14.79
C GLU A 71 -4.60 4.12 14.95
N VAL A 72 -4.65 3.25 13.93
CA VAL A 72 -5.50 2.05 13.92
C VAL A 72 -4.98 1.05 14.94
N VAL A 73 -3.66 0.82 14.97
CA VAL A 73 -3.03 -0.13 15.89
C VAL A 73 -3.26 0.29 17.33
N LEU A 74 -3.08 1.58 17.65
CA LEU A 74 -3.36 2.11 19.00
C LEU A 74 -4.82 1.94 19.39
N LEU A 75 -5.77 2.22 18.49
CA LEU A 75 -7.18 1.98 18.77
C LEU A 75 -7.51 0.49 18.98
N THR A 76 -6.80 -0.46 18.36
CA THR A 76 -7.15 -1.88 18.59
C THR A 76 -6.95 -2.36 20.03
N ASN A 77 -6.22 -1.60 20.85
CA ASN A 77 -5.96 -1.97 22.23
C ASN A 77 -6.30 -0.86 23.24
N PHE A 78 -7.40 -1.06 23.97
CA PHE A 78 -7.83 -0.12 25.01
C PHE A 78 -6.78 0.14 26.10
N SER A 79 -5.93 -0.84 26.45
CA SER A 79 -4.90 -0.63 27.48
C SER A 79 -3.76 0.29 27.03
N LEU A 80 -3.66 0.60 25.73
CA LEU A 80 -2.74 1.63 25.23
C LEU A 80 -3.40 3.01 25.22
N LEU A 81 -4.74 3.06 25.22
CA LEU A 81 -5.52 4.29 25.24
C LEU A 81 -5.72 4.82 26.67
N ASP A 82 -5.93 3.90 27.61
CA ASP A 82 -6.08 4.12 29.06
C ASP A 82 -4.70 4.12 29.72
N LEU A 83 -4.09 5.31 29.83
CA LEU A 83 -2.71 5.49 30.26
C LEU A 83 -2.56 5.40 31.79
N ASP A 84 -3.62 5.69 32.54
CA ASP A 84 -3.61 5.63 34.00
C ASP A 84 -4.27 4.36 34.59
N GLY A 85 -4.94 3.57 33.77
CA GLY A 85 -5.52 2.28 34.11
C GLY A 85 -6.85 2.37 34.84
N ASP A 86 -7.55 3.50 34.76
CA ASP A 86 -8.83 3.74 35.44
C ASP A 86 -10.05 3.11 34.72
N GLY A 87 -9.81 2.52 33.54
CA GLY A 87 -10.85 1.92 32.70
C GLY A 87 -11.62 2.94 31.86
N GLN A 88 -11.11 4.15 31.72
CA GLN A 88 -11.65 5.22 30.90
C GLN A 88 -10.60 5.66 29.89
N TRP A 89 -11.06 6.11 28.72
CA TRP A 89 -10.21 6.80 27.77
C TRP A 89 -10.67 8.24 27.65
N THR A 90 -9.81 9.16 28.05
CA THR A 90 -10.06 10.60 28.11
C THR A 90 -9.33 11.35 27.00
N TYR A 91 -9.73 12.59 26.73
CA TYR A 91 -9.05 13.44 25.76
C TYR A 91 -7.60 13.77 26.17
N ASP A 92 -7.36 13.98 27.48
CA ASP A 92 -6.02 14.27 28.00
C ASP A 92 -5.08 13.06 27.82
N GLU A 93 -5.59 11.84 27.93
CA GLU A 93 -4.81 10.64 27.64
C GLU A 93 -4.49 10.51 26.15
N ALA A 94 -5.44 10.86 25.27
CA ALA A 94 -5.18 10.90 23.84
C ALA A 94 -4.04 11.89 23.50
N GLU A 95 -4.04 13.10 24.08
CA GLU A 95 -2.97 14.10 23.90
C GLU A 95 -1.62 13.63 24.49
N ARG A 96 -1.65 12.97 25.66
CA ARG A 96 -0.43 12.40 26.27
C ARG A 96 0.11 11.23 25.47
N LEU A 97 -0.77 10.39 24.90
CA LEU A 97 -0.41 9.27 24.06
C LEU A 97 0.31 9.75 22.82
N ASP A 98 -0.14 10.85 22.20
CA ASP A 98 0.55 11.47 21.05
C ASP A 98 2.00 11.82 21.39
N ALA A 99 2.21 12.50 22.52
CA ALA A 99 3.55 12.89 22.97
C ALA A 99 4.44 11.69 23.36
N GLN A 100 3.87 10.72 24.08
CA GLN A 100 4.60 9.51 24.48
C GLN A 100 4.98 8.66 23.26
N TYR A 101 4.05 8.44 22.35
CA TYR A 101 4.27 7.67 21.13
C TYR A 101 5.31 8.33 20.24
N ALA A 102 5.20 9.65 20.00
CA ALA A 102 6.19 10.40 19.23
C ALA A 102 7.59 10.35 19.85
N SER A 103 7.70 10.35 21.19
CA SER A 103 8.99 10.23 21.87
C SER A 103 9.61 8.83 21.76
N ALA A 104 8.77 7.78 21.76
CA ALA A 104 9.20 6.39 21.74
C ALA A 104 9.54 5.89 20.33
N THR A 105 8.70 6.20 19.34
CA THR A 105 8.81 5.65 17.98
C THR A 105 9.36 6.65 16.97
N ARG A 106 9.47 7.94 17.34
CA ARG A 106 9.71 9.08 16.42
C ARG A 106 8.63 9.27 15.36
N ARG A 107 7.45 8.66 15.54
CA ARG A 107 6.31 8.79 14.64
C ARG A 107 5.26 9.71 15.24
N HIS A 108 4.75 10.62 14.44
CA HIS A 108 3.67 11.49 14.87
C HIS A 108 2.33 10.78 14.66
N VAL A 109 1.51 10.71 15.70
CA VAL A 109 0.10 10.32 15.65
C VAL A 109 -0.75 11.47 16.19
N ASP A 110 -2.01 11.58 15.76
CA ASP A 110 -2.96 12.58 16.24
C ASP A 110 -4.19 11.89 16.86
N MET A 111 -3.95 11.18 17.95
CA MET A 111 -4.97 10.50 18.73
C MET A 111 -5.97 11.48 19.33
N SER A 112 -5.57 12.74 19.57
CA SER A 112 -6.50 13.80 19.99
C SER A 112 -7.60 14.07 18.94
N SER A 113 -7.24 14.13 17.66
CA SER A 113 -8.21 14.24 16.56
C SER A 113 -9.02 12.95 16.40
N VAL A 114 -8.38 11.78 16.52
CA VAL A 114 -9.08 10.49 16.46
C VAL A 114 -10.15 10.42 17.56
N TYR A 115 -9.80 10.78 18.80
CA TYR A 115 -10.73 10.86 19.92
C TYR A 115 -11.94 11.72 19.60
N GLN A 116 -11.73 12.95 19.12
CA GLN A 116 -12.82 13.86 18.77
C GLN A 116 -13.72 13.30 17.67
N ARG A 117 -13.16 12.59 16.69
CA ARG A 117 -13.92 11.97 15.60
C ARG A 117 -14.73 10.78 16.09
N VAL A 118 -14.16 9.93 16.94
CA VAL A 118 -14.88 8.87 17.63
C VAL A 118 -16.04 9.47 18.43
N PHE A 119 -15.78 10.49 19.25
CA PHE A 119 -16.81 11.14 20.05
C PHE A 119 -17.91 11.77 19.20
N LYS A 120 -17.56 12.48 18.12
CA LYS A 120 -18.55 13.01 17.17
C LYS A 120 -19.37 11.93 16.49
N ALA A 121 -18.75 10.81 16.12
CA ALA A 121 -19.46 9.67 15.53
C ALA A 121 -20.44 9.04 16.53
N PHE A 122 -20.05 8.89 17.79
CA PHE A 122 -20.95 8.47 18.86
C PHE A 122 -22.04 9.50 19.11
N GLN A 123 -21.71 10.78 19.20
CA GLN A 123 -22.68 11.86 19.42
C GLN A 123 -23.74 11.93 18.30
N ALA A 124 -23.32 11.86 17.03
CA ALA A 124 -24.22 11.91 15.88
C ALA A 124 -25.23 10.75 15.85
N ASN A 125 -24.88 9.64 16.51
CA ASN A 125 -25.70 8.42 16.58
C ASN A 125 -26.26 8.16 18.00
N ALA A 126 -25.91 9.00 18.99
CA ALA A 126 -26.42 8.95 20.36
C ALA A 126 -27.80 9.62 20.49
N ASP A 127 -28.31 10.23 19.41
CA ASP A 127 -29.60 10.89 19.35
C ASP A 127 -30.65 10.01 18.64
N GLY A 128 -31.76 9.61 19.25
CA GLY A 128 -32.24 9.89 20.60
C GLY A 128 -32.56 8.59 21.32
N LEU A 129 -32.56 8.65 22.64
CA LEU A 129 -33.29 7.67 23.44
C LEU A 129 -34.72 7.65 22.88
N VAL A 130 -35.07 6.60 22.14
CA VAL A 130 -36.38 6.50 21.53
C VAL A 130 -37.26 5.74 22.52
N LEU A 131 -38.30 6.39 23.02
CA LEU A 131 -39.29 5.74 23.87
C LEU A 131 -40.46 5.32 22.98
N PRO A 132 -41.03 4.10 23.12
CA PRO A 132 -42.32 3.82 22.52
C PRO A 132 -43.33 4.85 23.02
N CYS A 133 -44.01 5.51 22.09
CA CYS A 133 -45.14 6.37 22.39
C CYS A 133 -46.41 5.65 21.94
N GLU A 134 -47.34 5.48 22.86
CA GLU A 134 -48.63 4.83 22.65
C GLU A 134 -49.71 5.89 22.41
N ILE A 135 -50.78 5.51 21.72
CA ILE A 135 -51.95 6.38 21.55
C ILE A 135 -52.47 6.76 22.94
N ASN A 136 -52.80 8.04 23.12
CA ASN A 136 -53.13 8.73 24.37
C ASN A 136 -51.96 9.08 25.30
N ASP A 137 -50.71 8.83 24.91
CA ASP A 137 -49.57 9.36 25.65
C ASP A 137 -49.52 10.90 25.61
N THR A 138 -49.13 11.48 26.75
CA THR A 138 -48.71 12.88 26.86
C THR A 138 -47.27 13.02 26.36
N LEU A 139 -47.06 13.90 25.40
CA LEU A 139 -45.79 14.18 24.74
C LEU A 139 -45.69 15.67 24.41
N GLU A 140 -44.54 16.12 23.93
CA GLU A 140 -44.35 17.43 23.33
C GLU A 140 -44.32 17.28 21.79
N ALA A 141 -45.11 18.10 21.10
CA ALA A 141 -45.15 18.16 19.64
C ALA A 141 -44.66 19.52 19.14
N PHE A 142 -43.91 19.53 18.04
CA PHE A 142 -43.38 20.75 17.44
C PHE A 142 -44.42 21.37 16.50
N TRP A 143 -44.84 22.60 16.80
CA TRP A 143 -45.75 23.36 15.97
C TRP A 143 -44.98 24.09 14.86
N SER A 144 -45.36 23.89 13.60
CA SER A 144 -44.57 24.36 12.46
C SER A 144 -44.65 25.87 12.21
N ASP A 145 -45.75 26.51 12.60
CA ASP A 145 -46.02 27.91 12.22
C ASP A 145 -45.22 28.91 13.04
N ASP A 146 -44.92 28.58 14.29
CA ASP A 146 -44.19 29.43 15.24
C ASP A 146 -42.83 28.84 15.66
N GLY A 147 -42.63 27.54 15.44
CA GLY A 147 -41.39 26.83 15.72
C GLY A 147 -41.17 26.49 17.20
N PHE A 148 -42.25 26.36 17.98
CA PHE A 148 -42.18 25.99 19.40
C PHE A 148 -42.69 24.56 19.67
N TRP A 149 -42.29 24.01 20.81
CA TRP A 149 -42.76 22.72 21.30
C TRP A 149 -43.88 22.97 22.31
N TYR A 150 -44.99 22.27 22.14
CA TYR A 150 -46.16 22.36 23.02
C TYR A 150 -46.50 21.00 23.58
N ASP A 151 -47.04 20.97 24.80
CA ASP A 151 -47.60 19.74 25.34
C ASP A 151 -48.79 19.33 24.46
N ALA A 152 -48.79 18.05 24.09
CA ALA A 152 -49.81 17.45 23.25
C ALA A 152 -50.10 16.01 23.66
N ARG A 153 -51.26 15.50 23.25
CA ARG A 153 -51.65 14.10 23.38
C ARG A 153 -51.63 13.45 22.00
N LEU A 154 -51.00 12.29 21.89
CA LEU A 154 -51.04 11.51 20.64
C LEU A 154 -52.42 10.88 20.43
N GLU A 155 -53.13 11.19 19.36
CA GLU A 155 -54.49 10.66 19.11
C GLU A 155 -54.52 9.54 18.07
N ALA A 156 -53.77 9.67 16.98
CA ALA A 156 -53.71 8.65 15.93
C ALA A 156 -52.33 8.61 15.26
N ILE A 157 -52.00 7.47 14.65
CA ILE A 157 -50.73 7.25 13.95
C ILE A 157 -51.03 6.92 12.50
N ASP A 158 -50.56 7.76 11.59
CA ASP A 158 -50.73 7.57 10.17
C ASP A 158 -49.82 6.46 9.62
N SER A 159 -50.24 5.84 8.50
CA SER A 159 -49.50 4.84 7.73
C SER A 159 -48.16 5.42 7.20
N GLY A 160 -48.12 6.74 6.95
CA GLY A 160 -46.99 7.54 6.49
C GLY A 160 -46.00 7.99 7.60
N ASP A 161 -45.43 9.19 7.45
CA ASP A 161 -44.47 9.80 8.40
C ASP A 161 -45.13 10.87 9.30
N LEU A 162 -46.47 10.86 9.39
CA LEU A 162 -47.25 11.80 10.20
C LEU A 162 -47.87 11.11 11.42
N ALA A 163 -48.27 11.91 12.41
CA ALA A 163 -49.07 11.50 13.54
C ALA A 163 -50.03 12.64 13.91
N LEU A 164 -51.25 12.28 14.32
CA LEU A 164 -52.24 13.22 14.77
C LEU A 164 -52.02 13.48 16.27
N VAL A 165 -51.82 14.74 16.62
CA VAL A 165 -51.65 15.17 18.01
C VAL A 165 -52.68 16.24 18.35
N TRP A 166 -53.18 16.19 19.58
CA TRP A 166 -54.06 17.18 20.18
C TRP A 166 -53.28 18.07 21.13
N TYR A 167 -53.23 19.37 20.86
CA TYR A 167 -52.48 20.35 21.64
C TYR A 167 -53.32 20.84 22.82
N PHE A 168 -52.77 20.76 24.05
CA PHE A 168 -53.54 21.09 25.27
C PHE A 168 -53.88 22.58 25.35
N ASP A 169 -52.98 23.47 24.91
CA ASP A 169 -53.13 24.92 25.09
C ASP A 169 -54.11 25.54 24.09
N ASP A 170 -54.07 25.10 22.83
CA ASP A 170 -54.90 25.64 21.76
C ASP A 170 -56.22 24.88 21.56
N ASN A 171 -56.37 23.72 22.22
CA ASN A 171 -57.51 22.82 22.05
C ASN A 171 -57.76 22.47 20.56
N ASP A 172 -56.67 22.30 19.82
CA ASP A 172 -56.65 22.03 18.38
C ASP A 172 -55.92 20.72 18.07
N THR A 173 -56.30 20.05 16.98
CA THR A 173 -55.64 18.84 16.48
C THR A 173 -54.86 19.14 15.21
N SER A 174 -53.61 18.69 15.14
CA SER A 174 -52.81 18.87 13.93
C SER A 174 -51.92 17.67 13.66
N TYR A 175 -51.59 17.48 12.38
CA TYR A 175 -50.68 16.43 11.93
C TYR A 175 -49.25 16.91 11.99
N VAL A 176 -48.43 16.15 12.70
CA VAL A 176 -47.03 16.47 12.96
C VAL A 176 -46.17 15.32 12.48
N LYS A 177 -44.99 15.62 11.93
CA LYS A 177 -44.08 14.54 11.50
C LYS A 177 -43.65 13.71 12.70
N LYS A 178 -43.44 12.41 12.53
CA LYS A 178 -42.97 11.52 13.62
C LYS A 178 -41.64 12.00 14.21
N SER A 179 -40.80 12.64 13.39
CA SER A 179 -39.53 13.28 13.82
C SER A 179 -39.69 14.55 14.69
N GLN A 180 -40.89 15.10 14.75
CA GLN A 180 -41.28 16.31 15.48
C GLN A 180 -42.05 16.00 16.78
N LEU A 181 -41.90 14.78 17.29
CA LEU A 181 -42.51 14.33 18.54
C LEU A 181 -41.45 13.90 19.55
N GLN A 182 -41.58 14.33 20.80
CA GLN A 182 -40.71 13.91 21.89
C GLN A 182 -41.49 13.72 23.20
N LYS A 183 -41.10 12.76 24.03
CA LYS A 183 -41.72 12.46 25.33
C LYS A 183 -40.76 12.80 26.46
N SER A 184 -41.21 13.53 27.46
CA SER A 184 -40.43 13.82 28.67
C SER A 184 -40.67 12.74 29.74
N VAL A 185 -39.60 12.10 30.22
CA VAL A 185 -39.63 11.18 31.37
C VAL A 185 -38.65 11.69 32.42
N GLY A 186 -39.17 12.31 33.48
CA GLY A 186 -38.36 13.11 34.41
C GLY A 186 -37.74 14.33 33.70
N ASP A 187 -36.47 14.63 33.97
CA ASP A 187 -35.75 15.75 33.34
C ASP A 187 -35.20 15.42 31.93
N ARG A 188 -35.55 14.26 31.37
CA ARG A 188 -35.00 13.77 30.09
C ARG A 188 -36.07 13.76 29.00
N LYS A 189 -35.71 14.24 27.81
CA LYS A 189 -36.54 14.20 26.60
C LYS A 189 -36.12 13.04 25.69
N PHE A 190 -37.10 12.29 25.20
CA PHE A 190 -36.95 11.09 24.39
C PHE A 190 -37.64 11.31 23.03
N LYS A 191 -37.06 10.86 21.92
CA LYS A 191 -37.80 10.87 20.64
C LYS A 191 -38.91 9.81 20.70
N CYS A 192 -40.07 10.08 20.11
CA CYS A 192 -41.14 9.09 20.06
C CYS A 192 -40.89 8.04 18.98
N SER A 193 -40.88 6.75 19.35
CA SER A 193 -41.01 5.63 18.41
C SER A 193 -42.48 5.28 18.33
N LEU A 194 -43.08 5.47 17.16
CA LEU A 194 -44.47 5.13 16.92
C LEU A 194 -44.54 3.76 16.20
N PRO A 195 -45.44 2.84 16.59
CA PRO A 195 -45.67 1.61 15.84
C PRO A 195 -46.11 1.93 14.40
N LYS A 196 -45.69 1.11 13.43
CA LYS A 196 -46.18 1.25 12.06
C LYS A 196 -47.60 0.72 12.02
N CYS A 197 -48.56 1.59 11.75
CA CYS A 197 -49.91 1.15 11.45
C CYS A 197 -49.96 0.65 10.00
N ILE A 198 -50.62 -0.50 9.80
CA ILE A 198 -50.84 -1.10 8.49
C ILE A 198 -52.35 -1.19 8.28
N ASP A 199 -52.83 -0.61 7.18
CA ASP A 199 -54.24 -0.75 6.79
C ASP A 199 -54.59 -2.23 6.60
N THR A 200 -55.73 -2.63 7.13
CA THR A 200 -56.22 -4.01 7.05
C THR A 200 -57.41 -4.15 6.13
N ASP A 201 -57.60 -3.20 5.22
CA ASP A 201 -58.59 -3.27 4.15
C ASP A 201 -58.38 -4.50 3.25
N ALA A 202 -57.14 -4.97 3.10
CA ALA A 202 -56.80 -6.15 2.28
C ALA A 202 -57.35 -6.08 0.84
N GLY A 203 -57.47 -4.85 0.31
CA GLY A 203 -58.04 -4.56 -0.99
C GLY A 203 -59.57 -4.42 -1.01
N ALA A 204 -60.24 -4.45 0.15
CA ALA A 204 -61.62 -4.00 0.27
C ALA A 204 -61.72 -2.50 -0.09
N LEU A 205 -62.82 -2.13 -0.72
CA LEU A 205 -63.10 -0.76 -1.13
C LEU A 205 -64.36 -0.30 -0.41
N ASP A 206 -64.45 1.00 -0.13
CA ASP A 206 -65.67 1.61 0.39
C ASP A 206 -66.83 1.59 -0.64
N LYS A 207 -68.00 2.11 -0.23
CA LYS A 207 -69.18 2.25 -1.12
C LYS A 207 -68.92 3.03 -2.42
N GLU A 208 -67.94 3.92 -2.44
CA GLU A 208 -67.57 4.77 -3.56
C GLU A 208 -66.42 4.20 -4.40
N GLY A 209 -65.84 3.06 -3.98
CA GLY A 209 -64.73 2.38 -4.64
C GLY A 209 -63.35 2.85 -4.20
N SER A 210 -63.22 3.51 -3.04
CA SER A 210 -61.95 4.02 -2.50
C SER A 210 -61.31 3.06 -1.49
N THR A 211 -59.99 3.02 -1.49
CA THR A 211 -59.13 2.29 -0.54
C THR A 211 -58.77 3.15 0.66
N CYS A 212 -58.17 2.57 1.70
CA CYS A 212 -57.61 3.37 2.81
C CYS A 212 -56.58 4.42 2.36
N ALA A 213 -55.85 4.16 1.27
CA ALA A 213 -54.87 5.11 0.72
C ALA A 213 -55.51 6.37 0.13
N ASP A 214 -56.75 6.28 -0.36
CA ASP A 214 -57.46 7.44 -0.94
C ASP A 214 -57.84 8.45 0.16
N TYR A 215 -58.06 7.96 1.39
CA TYR A 215 -58.32 8.77 2.57
C TYR A 215 -57.08 9.47 3.14
N GLU A 216 -55.87 9.16 2.67
CA GLU A 216 -54.64 9.90 3.04
C GLU A 216 -54.67 11.37 2.63
N THR A 217 -55.62 11.79 1.79
CA THR A 217 -55.78 13.19 1.37
C THR A 217 -57.04 13.87 1.90
N PHE A 218 -58.00 13.13 2.47
CA PHE A 218 -59.32 13.62 2.91
C PHE A 218 -59.53 13.36 4.41
N PHE A 219 -58.82 14.13 5.24
CA PHE A 219 -58.66 13.93 6.68
C PHE A 219 -59.91 14.17 7.55
N GLY A 220 -60.98 14.76 7.01
CA GLY A 220 -62.17 15.15 7.79
C GLY A 220 -63.29 14.12 7.85
N GLU A 221 -63.12 12.94 7.24
CA GLU A 221 -64.22 11.98 7.04
C GLU A 221 -64.16 10.73 7.93
N CYS A 222 -63.14 10.64 8.78
CA CYS A 222 -63.07 9.63 9.83
C CYS A 222 -64.23 9.81 10.82
N GLY A 223 -65.17 8.86 10.84
CA GLY A 223 -66.35 8.88 11.70
C GLY A 223 -67.70 9.03 10.98
N ASN A 224 -67.71 9.05 9.65
CA ASN A 224 -68.94 8.99 8.88
C ASN A 224 -69.18 7.57 8.33
N ASP A 225 -70.19 6.87 8.85
CA ASP A 225 -70.70 5.57 8.34
C ASP A 225 -71.21 5.62 6.87
N ARG A 226 -71.09 6.79 6.21
CA ARG A 226 -71.52 7.01 4.84
C ARG A 226 -70.70 6.18 3.85
N PHE A 227 -69.41 6.02 4.11
CA PHE A 227 -68.47 5.31 3.24
C PHE A 227 -68.38 3.82 3.56
N ASP A 228 -68.66 3.45 4.82
CA ASP A 228 -68.67 2.06 5.27
C ASP A 228 -69.65 1.17 4.49
N ASP A 229 -69.25 -0.03 4.11
CA ASP A 229 -70.11 -1.03 3.48
C ASP A 229 -70.08 -2.39 4.19
N ALA A 230 -70.29 -3.50 3.47
CA ALA A 230 -70.39 -4.82 4.07
C ALA A 230 -69.04 -5.38 4.55
N ASP A 231 -67.95 -5.02 3.89
CA ASP A 231 -66.60 -5.52 4.14
C ASP A 231 -65.55 -4.42 4.33
N PHE A 232 -65.90 -3.15 4.11
CA PHE A 232 -65.07 -2.00 4.38
C PHE A 232 -65.66 -1.12 5.49
N HIS A 233 -64.94 -1.00 6.62
CA HIS A 233 -65.28 -0.10 7.73
C HIS A 233 -64.10 0.81 8.02
N LEU A 234 -64.25 2.11 7.77
CA LEU A 234 -63.17 3.08 7.79
C LEU A 234 -62.46 3.13 9.16
N GLU A 235 -63.24 3.20 10.25
CA GLU A 235 -62.73 3.22 11.63
C GLU A 235 -62.10 1.90 12.09
N LYS A 236 -62.30 0.81 11.36
CA LYS A 236 -61.77 -0.52 11.72
C LYS A 236 -60.60 -0.94 10.86
N LEU A 237 -60.57 -0.53 9.59
CA LEU A 237 -59.62 -1.02 8.59
C LEU A 237 -58.53 -0.02 8.26
N CYS A 238 -58.80 1.28 8.37
CA CYS A 238 -57.86 2.32 7.97
C CYS A 238 -57.16 2.94 9.18
N CYS A 239 -55.83 2.97 9.12
CA CYS A 239 -54.96 3.51 10.17
C CYS A 239 -55.23 4.98 10.48
N LEU A 240 -55.51 5.75 9.43
CA LEU A 240 -55.74 7.18 9.51
C LEU A 240 -56.96 7.54 10.38
N CYS A 241 -57.93 6.64 10.48
CA CYS A 241 -59.14 6.79 11.28
C CYS A 241 -59.10 6.02 12.61
N GLY A 242 -57.91 5.61 13.08
CA GLY A 242 -57.73 4.87 14.32
C GLY A 242 -58.02 3.36 14.22
N GLY A 243 -58.32 2.86 13.02
CA GLY A 243 -58.46 1.44 12.72
C GLY A 243 -57.15 0.78 12.31
N GLY A 244 -57.26 -0.16 11.38
CA GLY A 244 -56.12 -0.94 10.88
C GLY A 244 -55.56 -1.87 11.95
N THR A 245 -54.35 -2.37 11.71
CA THR A 245 -53.59 -3.05 12.76
C THR A 245 -52.30 -2.31 13.01
N THR A 246 -52.13 -1.88 14.25
CA THR A 246 -50.83 -1.54 14.77
C THR A 246 -50.05 -2.83 14.92
N SER A 247 -49.45 -3.26 13.83
CA SER A 247 -48.43 -4.27 13.93
C SER A 247 -47.29 -3.62 14.71
N LEU A 248 -47.05 -4.07 15.94
CA LEU A 248 -45.68 -4.19 16.46
C LEU A 248 -44.96 -5.16 15.53
N THR A 249 -44.81 -4.80 14.27
CA THR A 249 -44.14 -5.64 13.32
C THR A 249 -42.75 -5.71 13.90
N LEU A 250 -42.30 -6.92 14.20
CA LEU A 250 -40.89 -7.24 14.28
C LEU A 250 -40.13 -6.75 13.01
N ALA A 251 -40.83 -6.32 11.94
CA ALA A 251 -40.29 -5.57 10.80
C ALA A 251 -39.96 -4.09 11.08
N GLY A 252 -40.39 -3.53 12.22
CA GLY A 252 -39.99 -2.24 12.81
C GLY A 252 -38.74 -2.32 13.70
N ILE A 253 -38.08 -3.48 13.78
CA ILE A 253 -36.71 -3.62 14.33
C ILE A 253 -35.67 -2.80 13.53
N GLY A 254 -36.09 -2.18 12.41
CA GLY A 254 -35.37 -1.10 11.73
C GLY A 254 -34.93 0.04 12.67
N HIS A 255 -35.61 0.26 13.79
CA HIS A 255 -35.25 1.30 14.77
C HIS A 255 -35.04 0.74 16.17
N LEU A 256 -34.29 -0.37 16.31
CA LEU A 256 -33.78 -0.74 17.64
C LEU A 256 -33.06 0.49 18.22
N PRO A 257 -33.53 1.04 19.36
CA PRO A 257 -32.92 2.23 19.92
C PRO A 257 -31.46 1.93 20.23
N VAL A 258 -30.59 2.85 19.84
CA VAL A 258 -29.20 2.83 20.24
C VAL A 258 -29.18 3.00 21.76
N ASN A 259 -28.82 1.94 22.50
CA ASN A 259 -28.80 1.97 23.96
C ASN A 259 -27.47 2.54 24.49
N VAL A 260 -27.08 3.69 23.96
CA VAL A 260 -25.93 4.47 24.40
C VAL A 260 -26.42 5.89 24.65
N SER A 261 -26.70 6.21 25.92
CA SER A 261 -26.97 7.61 26.29
C SER A 261 -25.67 8.39 26.21
N ILE A 262 -25.72 9.61 25.66
CA ILE A 262 -24.61 10.54 25.70
C ILE A 262 -24.14 10.82 27.14
N ASP A 263 -25.03 10.66 28.13
CA ASP A 263 -24.73 10.80 29.56
C ASP A 263 -23.70 9.78 30.04
N GLN A 264 -23.59 8.61 29.38
CA GLN A 264 -22.56 7.60 29.69
C GLN A 264 -21.15 8.06 29.30
N MET A 265 -21.05 9.08 28.46
CA MET A 265 -19.79 9.64 27.95
C MET A 265 -19.56 11.08 28.40
N THR A 266 -20.49 11.71 29.13
CA THR A 266 -20.46 13.17 29.43
C THR A 266 -20.48 13.54 30.91
N GLN A 267 -20.12 12.62 31.80
CA GLN A 267 -19.99 12.93 33.24
C GLN A 267 -18.75 13.80 33.50
N PRO A 268 -18.77 14.68 34.51
CA PRO A 268 -17.59 15.46 34.88
C PRO A 268 -16.43 14.52 35.20
N ALA A 269 -15.33 14.66 34.46
CA ALA A 269 -14.13 13.82 34.62
C ALA A 269 -13.44 14.02 35.99
N GLN A 270 -13.88 15.01 36.78
CA GLN A 270 -13.31 15.31 38.10
C GLN A 270 -14.39 15.51 39.18
N PRO A 271 -14.20 14.95 40.38
CA PRO A 271 -15.10 15.18 41.51
C PRO A 271 -15.04 16.66 41.94
N GLY A 272 -16.19 17.36 41.88
CA GLY A 272 -16.34 18.75 42.34
C GLY A 272 -16.73 19.79 41.28
N LYS A 273 -16.89 19.41 40.01
CA LYS A 273 -17.45 20.30 38.97
C LYS A 273 -19.00 20.19 38.92
N PRO A 274 -19.71 21.27 38.55
CA PRO A 274 -21.18 21.28 38.51
C PRO A 274 -21.75 20.27 37.50
N GLU A 275 -22.89 19.66 37.84
CA GLU A 275 -23.62 18.65 37.02
C GLU A 275 -24.14 19.19 35.67
N SER A 276 -24.13 20.52 35.46
CA SER A 276 -24.52 21.17 34.19
C SER A 276 -23.53 20.93 33.02
N GLY A 277 -22.63 19.94 33.14
CA GLY A 277 -21.27 19.89 32.61
C GLY A 277 -21.07 20.05 31.10
N TYR A 278 -21.49 19.09 30.27
CA TYR A 278 -21.14 19.13 28.85
C TYR A 278 -22.08 20.01 28.00
N ARG A 279 -23.41 19.85 28.16
CA ARG A 279 -24.40 20.55 27.32
C ARG A 279 -24.33 22.06 27.50
N SER A 280 -24.22 22.53 28.75
CA SER A 280 -24.11 23.98 29.02
C SER A 280 -22.81 24.54 28.46
N CYS A 281 -21.70 23.80 28.61
CA CYS A 281 -20.42 24.19 28.02
C CYS A 281 -20.52 24.35 26.49
N VAL A 282 -21.13 23.38 25.80
CA VAL A 282 -21.29 23.44 24.33
C VAL A 282 -22.22 24.59 23.90
N GLN A 283 -23.28 24.86 24.66
CA GLN A 283 -24.21 25.98 24.39
C GLN A 283 -23.54 27.34 24.56
N GLU A 284 -22.66 27.48 25.56
CA GLU A 284 -21.89 28.72 25.80
C GLU A 284 -20.71 28.87 24.82
N ALA A 285 -20.24 27.78 24.23
CA ALA A 285 -19.11 27.74 23.32
C ALA A 285 -19.46 28.28 21.92
N GLN A 286 -19.35 29.59 21.73
CA GLN A 286 -19.57 30.27 20.43
C GLN A 286 -18.51 29.96 19.36
N SER A 287 -17.33 29.41 19.74
CA SER A 287 -16.23 29.13 18.81
C SER A 287 -15.83 27.66 18.81
N SER A 288 -15.29 27.16 17.69
CA SER A 288 -14.80 25.78 17.59
C SER A 288 -13.67 25.45 18.58
N ARG A 289 -12.88 26.45 19.00
CA ARG A 289 -11.88 26.29 20.06
C ARG A 289 -12.52 26.09 21.43
N SER A 290 -13.59 26.82 21.71
CA SER A 290 -14.37 26.70 22.95
C SER A 290 -15.03 25.33 23.06
N GLN A 291 -15.52 24.78 21.94
CA GLN A 291 -16.10 23.43 21.91
C GLN A 291 -15.07 22.33 22.17
N ALA A 292 -13.84 22.49 21.70
CA ALA A 292 -12.76 21.54 21.98
C ALA A 292 -12.41 21.49 23.49
N ALA A 293 -12.50 22.63 24.19
CA ALA A 293 -12.33 22.66 25.64
C ALA A 293 -13.46 21.89 26.36
N CYS A 294 -14.70 21.97 25.88
CA CYS A 294 -15.81 21.19 26.44
C CYS A 294 -15.62 19.68 26.28
N VAL A 295 -15.16 19.23 25.10
CA VAL A 295 -14.82 17.82 24.88
C VAL A 295 -13.71 17.41 25.86
N ARG A 296 -12.64 18.20 25.95
CA ARG A 296 -11.53 17.92 26.85
C ARG A 296 -11.94 17.72 28.31
N GLU A 297 -12.83 18.57 28.82
CA GLU A 297 -13.14 18.60 30.25
C GLU A 297 -14.25 17.63 30.69
N PHE A 298 -15.15 17.25 29.77
CA PHE A 298 -16.38 16.56 30.13
C PHE A 298 -16.59 15.24 29.41
N THR A 299 -15.69 14.77 28.54
CA THR A 299 -15.90 13.52 27.81
C THR A 299 -14.90 12.42 28.17
N PHE A 300 -15.40 11.19 28.25
CA PHE A 300 -14.59 9.99 28.41
C PHE A 300 -15.29 8.78 27.76
N PHE A 301 -14.52 7.75 27.42
CA PHE A 301 -15.02 6.47 26.92
C PHE A 301 -14.78 5.36 27.95
N PRO A 302 -15.82 4.85 28.62
CA PRO A 302 -15.69 3.68 29.47
C PRO A 302 -15.19 2.47 28.66
N LYS A 303 -14.27 1.68 29.22
CA LYS A 303 -13.77 0.44 28.61
C LYS A 303 -14.88 -0.49 28.13
N ALA A 304 -15.91 -0.67 28.96
CA ALA A 304 -17.04 -1.53 28.63
C ALA A 304 -17.83 -1.03 27.40
N LEU A 305 -17.97 0.29 27.25
CA LEU A 305 -18.61 0.90 26.08
C LEU A 305 -17.71 0.74 24.85
N TYR A 306 -16.42 1.01 24.99
CA TYR A 306 -15.42 0.86 23.94
C TYR A 306 -15.37 -0.57 23.37
N GLU A 307 -15.20 -1.56 24.25
CA GLU A 307 -15.07 -2.98 23.87
C GLU A 307 -16.36 -3.50 23.22
N ARG A 308 -17.53 -2.98 23.60
CA ARG A 308 -18.83 -3.39 23.06
C ARG A 308 -19.14 -2.73 21.72
N GLU A 309 -18.96 -1.41 21.63
CA GLU A 309 -19.47 -0.62 20.50
C GLU A 309 -18.40 -0.33 19.45
N LEU A 310 -17.14 -0.11 19.83
CA LEU A 310 -16.11 0.42 18.92
C LEU A 310 -15.06 -0.61 18.51
N ALA A 311 -14.53 -1.37 19.48
CA ALA A 311 -13.44 -2.31 19.25
C ALA A 311 -13.69 -3.34 18.12
N PRO A 312 -14.90 -3.92 17.97
CA PRO A 312 -15.17 -4.87 16.88
C PRO A 312 -15.01 -4.25 15.49
N PHE A 313 -15.30 -2.95 15.35
CA PHE A 313 -15.25 -2.25 14.06
C PHE A 313 -13.89 -1.67 13.76
N VAL A 314 -13.19 -1.17 14.78
CA VAL A 314 -11.80 -0.72 14.64
C VAL A 314 -10.92 -1.86 14.13
N ALA A 315 -11.19 -3.10 14.53
CA ALA A 315 -10.43 -4.23 14.03
C ALA A 315 -10.61 -4.46 12.51
N PHE A 316 -11.76 -4.11 11.92
CA PHE A 316 -11.90 -4.08 10.47
C PHE A 316 -11.06 -2.99 9.82
N CYS A 317 -10.81 -1.89 10.53
CA CYS A 317 -9.99 -0.80 10.01
C CYS A 317 -8.49 -1.15 9.91
N LEU A 318 -8.06 -2.27 10.47
CA LEU A 318 -6.76 -2.87 10.16
C LEU A 318 -6.69 -3.31 8.70
N LEU A 319 -7.85 -3.57 8.08
CA LEU A 319 -7.96 -3.82 6.66
C LEU A 319 -7.92 -2.46 5.92
N PRO A 320 -6.90 -2.25 5.08
CA PRO A 320 -6.63 -1.00 4.40
C PRO A 320 -7.42 -0.85 3.10
N ASP A 321 -7.81 -1.97 2.48
CA ASP A 321 -8.67 -2.03 1.29
C ASP A 321 -9.89 -2.93 1.57
N PRO A 322 -11.13 -2.49 1.26
CA PRO A 322 -12.33 -3.30 1.41
C PRO A 322 -12.36 -4.61 0.61
N ASP A 323 -11.59 -4.70 -0.48
CA ASP A 323 -11.53 -5.91 -1.31
C ASP A 323 -10.83 -7.06 -0.56
N LEU A 324 -9.99 -6.77 0.44
CA LEU A 324 -9.35 -7.78 1.29
C LEU A 324 -10.33 -8.47 2.24
N CYS A 325 -11.53 -7.92 2.46
CA CYS A 325 -12.57 -8.55 3.29
C CYS A 325 -12.94 -9.97 2.81
N GLY A 326 -12.87 -10.23 1.50
CA GLY A 326 -13.14 -11.57 0.94
C GLY A 326 -12.01 -12.56 1.23
N SER A 327 -10.75 -12.11 1.23
CA SER A 327 -9.59 -12.93 1.56
C SER A 327 -9.60 -13.34 3.04
N VAL A 328 -10.09 -12.48 3.94
CA VAL A 328 -10.17 -12.79 5.38
C VAL A 328 -11.10 -13.99 5.64
N GLU A 329 -12.24 -14.08 4.96
CA GLU A 329 -13.18 -15.21 5.08
C GLU A 329 -12.63 -16.51 4.48
N ALA A 330 -11.72 -16.43 3.51
CA ALA A 330 -11.23 -17.58 2.75
C ALA A 330 -10.39 -18.57 3.59
N ASP A 331 -9.73 -18.15 4.66
CA ASP A 331 -8.89 -19.04 5.47
C ASP A 331 -9.67 -20.03 6.34
N GLY A 332 -10.99 -20.15 6.16
CA GLY A 332 -11.81 -21.20 6.79
C GLY A 332 -12.23 -20.92 8.23
N ASP A 333 -11.61 -19.93 8.85
CA ASP A 333 -12.04 -19.39 10.13
C ASP A 333 -13.21 -18.45 9.91
N LYS A 334 -14.44 -18.92 10.21
CA LYS A 334 -15.62 -18.05 10.29
C LYS A 334 -15.27 -16.95 11.30
N MET A 335 -15.15 -15.71 10.80
CA MET A 335 -14.91 -14.57 11.66
C MET A 335 -15.96 -14.60 12.77
N PRO A 336 -15.60 -14.60 14.06
CA PRO A 336 -16.61 -14.69 15.08
C PRO A 336 -17.32 -13.38 15.02
N LEU A 337 -18.56 -13.48 14.60
CA LEU A 337 -19.55 -12.56 15.06
C LEU A 337 -19.55 -12.75 16.59
N TYR A 338 -18.88 -11.84 17.29
CA TYR A 338 -19.11 -11.59 18.73
C TYR A 338 -20.63 -11.41 18.99
N TRP A 339 -21.36 -11.08 17.92
CA TRP A 339 -22.81 -11.06 17.73
C TRP A 339 -23.45 -12.45 17.53
N ASN A 340 -23.00 -13.49 18.22
CA ASN A 340 -23.64 -14.80 18.09
C ASN A 340 -24.97 -14.78 18.87
N ASN A 341 -26.07 -14.56 18.14
CA ASN A 341 -27.51 -14.76 18.45
C ASN A 341 -28.10 -14.18 19.74
N SER A 342 -27.31 -13.47 20.55
CA SER A 342 -27.75 -12.86 21.82
C SER A 342 -27.39 -11.38 21.84
N VAL A 343 -27.49 -10.70 20.70
CA VAL A 343 -27.46 -9.24 20.69
C VAL A 343 -28.69 -8.81 21.49
N PRO A 344 -28.52 -8.14 22.65
CA PRO A 344 -29.65 -7.55 23.36
C PRO A 344 -30.37 -6.58 22.40
N PHE A 345 -31.61 -6.23 22.73
CA PHE A 345 -32.56 -5.43 21.94
C PHE A 345 -32.11 -4.00 21.52
N SER A 346 -30.84 -3.77 21.23
CA SER A 346 -30.28 -2.49 20.79
C SER A 346 -29.31 -2.69 19.63
N LYS A 347 -29.49 -1.94 18.53
CA LYS A 347 -28.49 -1.85 17.46
C LYS A 347 -27.25 -1.17 18.00
N PRO A 348 -26.05 -1.70 17.72
CA PRO A 348 -24.83 -0.97 18.03
C PRO A 348 -24.84 0.36 17.29
N VAL A 349 -24.35 1.42 17.93
CA VAL A 349 -24.30 2.81 17.40
C VAL A 349 -23.80 2.81 15.95
N LEU A 350 -22.81 1.97 15.70
CA LEU A 350 -22.12 1.86 14.44
C LEU A 350 -22.92 1.21 13.31
N PHE A 351 -23.89 0.34 13.60
CA PHE A 351 -24.71 -0.27 12.53
C PHE A 351 -25.56 0.78 11.81
N GLN A 352 -26.00 1.80 12.54
CA GLN A 352 -26.71 2.95 11.99
C GLN A 352 -25.82 3.75 11.04
N GLU A 353 -24.57 4.00 11.44
CA GLU A 353 -23.56 4.67 10.61
C GLU A 353 -23.24 3.89 9.31
N LEU A 354 -23.36 2.56 9.35
CA LEU A 354 -23.16 1.68 8.19
C LEU A 354 -24.40 1.55 7.29
N GLY A 355 -25.53 2.18 7.66
CA GLY A 355 -26.81 2.04 6.95
C GLY A 355 -27.29 0.59 6.94
N ILE A 356 -27.12 -0.13 8.06
CA ILE A 356 -27.54 -1.52 8.21
C ILE A 356 -28.87 -1.57 8.95
N ASP A 357 -29.95 -1.78 8.19
CA ASP A 357 -31.29 -1.82 8.75
C ASP A 357 -31.66 -3.20 9.32
N ARG A 358 -31.13 -4.28 8.75
CA ARG A 358 -31.44 -5.67 9.11
C ARG A 358 -30.17 -6.50 9.27
N LEU A 359 -30.00 -7.17 10.42
CA LEU A 359 -28.86 -8.04 10.70
C LEU A 359 -28.91 -9.38 9.94
N ASN A 360 -30.11 -9.89 9.64
CA ASN A 360 -30.27 -11.25 9.11
C ASN A 360 -29.84 -11.42 7.64
N ASP A 361 -29.69 -10.33 6.89
CA ASP A 361 -29.43 -10.38 5.45
C ASP A 361 -27.98 -10.08 5.06
N ILE A 362 -27.13 -9.67 6.02
CA ILE A 362 -25.80 -9.15 5.70
C ILE A 362 -24.70 -10.17 6.01
N ASN A 363 -24.00 -10.59 4.96
CA ASN A 363 -22.77 -11.35 5.08
C ASN A 363 -21.70 -10.52 5.81
N THR A 364 -20.95 -11.13 6.73
CA THR A 364 -19.77 -10.55 7.39
C THR A 364 -18.82 -9.82 6.44
N VAL A 365 -18.63 -10.31 5.21
CA VAL A 365 -17.80 -9.64 4.18
C VAL A 365 -18.36 -8.26 3.80
N GLU A 366 -19.68 -8.13 3.75
CA GLU A 366 -20.34 -6.86 3.43
C GLU A 366 -20.29 -5.89 4.62
N ILE A 367 -20.43 -6.39 5.86
CA ILE A 367 -20.19 -5.57 7.08
C ILE A 367 -18.75 -5.05 7.07
N CYS A 368 -17.79 -5.93 6.81
CA CYS A 368 -16.38 -5.57 6.69
C CYS A 368 -16.16 -4.52 5.62
N ARG A 369 -16.69 -4.75 4.40
CA ARG A 369 -16.57 -3.83 3.27
C ARG A 369 -17.11 -2.45 3.61
N ARG A 370 -18.34 -2.38 4.13
CA ARG A 370 -18.97 -1.11 4.54
C ARG A 370 -18.18 -0.44 5.65
N THR A 371 -17.70 -1.20 6.64
CA THR A 371 -16.88 -0.63 7.72
C THR A 371 -15.62 0.02 7.18
N VAL A 372 -14.89 -0.67 6.30
CA VAL A 372 -13.65 -0.14 5.70
C VAL A 372 -13.91 1.06 4.80
N THR A 373 -15.03 1.08 4.05
CA THR A 373 -15.34 2.16 3.09
C THR A 373 -16.01 3.38 3.71
N SER A 374 -16.95 3.20 4.62
CA SER A 374 -17.77 4.30 5.15
C SER A 374 -17.38 4.72 6.56
N PHE A 375 -17.01 3.77 7.43
CA PHE A 375 -16.74 4.06 8.84
C PHE A 375 -15.29 4.45 9.10
N CYS A 376 -14.33 3.62 8.70
CA CYS A 376 -12.91 3.88 8.99
C CYS A 376 -12.43 5.25 8.48
N PRO A 377 -12.78 5.73 7.27
CA PRO A 377 -12.33 7.05 6.81
C PRO A 377 -12.89 8.23 7.62
N LYS A 378 -14.00 8.04 8.36
CA LYS A 378 -14.56 9.07 9.26
C LYS A 378 -13.78 9.16 10.56
N LEU A 379 -13.33 8.02 11.08
CA LEU A 379 -12.55 7.95 12.31
C LEU A 379 -11.12 8.49 12.18
N PHE A 380 -10.42 8.09 11.12
CA PHE A 380 -8.98 8.33 11.02
C PHE A 380 -8.62 9.66 10.35
N THR A 381 -7.41 10.13 10.62
CA THR A 381 -6.95 11.43 10.14
C THR A 381 -6.38 11.36 8.72
N ILE A 382 -5.81 12.48 8.26
CA ILE A 382 -5.09 12.58 6.98
C ILE A 382 -3.93 11.58 6.93
N GLN A 383 -3.33 11.22 8.07
CA GLN A 383 -2.19 10.29 8.12
C GLN A 383 -2.57 8.90 7.63
N THR A 384 -3.74 8.38 8.03
CA THR A 384 -4.21 7.07 7.56
C THR A 384 -4.53 7.08 6.05
N ASN A 385 -4.98 8.21 5.51
CA ASN A 385 -5.17 8.33 4.05
C ASN A 385 -3.84 8.37 3.30
N HIS A 386 -2.84 9.08 3.83
CA HIS A 386 -1.47 9.07 3.29
C HIS A 386 -0.88 7.66 3.29
N PHE A 387 -1.03 6.93 4.40
CA PHE A 387 -0.62 5.54 4.52
C PHE A 387 -1.28 4.65 3.45
N LYS A 388 -2.57 4.83 3.18
CA LYS A 388 -3.29 4.09 2.13
C LYS A 388 -2.75 4.40 0.73
N GLU A 389 -2.41 5.67 0.46
CA GLU A 389 -1.81 6.10 -0.82
C GLU A 389 -0.41 5.48 -1.00
N GLU A 390 0.48 5.62 -0.02
CA GLU A 390 1.83 5.03 -0.06
C GLU A 390 1.80 3.51 -0.18
N ARG A 391 0.88 2.86 0.54
CA ARG A 391 0.65 1.42 0.43
C ARG A 391 0.19 1.04 -0.99
N SER A 392 -0.72 1.80 -1.59
CA SER A 392 -1.17 1.54 -2.96
C SER A 392 -0.02 1.64 -3.95
N ASP A 393 0.88 2.61 -3.77
CA ASP A 393 2.07 2.78 -4.61
C ASP A 393 3.05 1.61 -4.47
N VAL A 394 3.24 1.10 -3.25
CA VAL A 394 4.15 -0.03 -2.98
C VAL A 394 3.56 -1.37 -3.43
N CYS A 395 2.27 -1.61 -3.17
CA CYS A 395 1.63 -2.88 -3.48
C CYS A 395 1.32 -3.05 -4.98
N GLY A 396 1.18 -1.94 -5.72
CA GLY A 396 0.90 -1.95 -7.14
C GLY A 396 -0.55 -2.36 -7.46
N ALA A 397 -0.78 -2.80 -8.70
CA ALA A 397 -2.12 -3.12 -9.16
C ALA A 397 -2.70 -4.34 -8.41
N LYS A 398 -4.00 -4.28 -8.10
CA LYS A 398 -4.72 -5.42 -7.53
C LYS A 398 -5.25 -6.36 -8.61
N SER A 399 -5.03 -7.65 -8.42
CA SER A 399 -5.63 -8.72 -9.21
C SER A 399 -6.62 -9.48 -8.33
N SER A 400 -7.87 -9.61 -8.77
CA SER A 400 -8.85 -10.45 -8.06
C SER A 400 -8.99 -11.78 -8.75
N ARG A 401 -8.78 -12.87 -8.03
CA ARG A 401 -9.02 -14.24 -8.48
C ARG A 401 -10.26 -14.78 -7.78
N ILE A 402 -11.18 -15.33 -8.55
CA ILE A 402 -12.34 -16.03 -7.99
C ILE A 402 -12.00 -17.51 -7.97
N GLU A 403 -11.78 -18.06 -6.77
CA GLU A 403 -11.57 -19.49 -6.54
C GLU A 403 -12.86 -20.07 -5.94
N GLY A 404 -13.72 -20.62 -6.80
CA GLY A 404 -15.03 -21.12 -6.40
C GLY A 404 -15.99 -19.99 -6.01
N LYS A 405 -16.48 -20.00 -4.76
CA LYS A 405 -17.33 -18.92 -4.21
C LYS A 405 -16.53 -17.79 -3.55
N ARG A 406 -15.21 -17.91 -3.47
CA ARG A 406 -14.34 -16.99 -2.74
C ARG A 406 -13.63 -16.06 -3.71
N ARG A 407 -13.71 -14.76 -3.44
CA ARG A 407 -12.93 -13.75 -4.13
C ARG A 407 -11.69 -13.48 -3.30
N THR A 408 -10.54 -13.94 -3.79
CA THR A 408 -9.24 -13.59 -3.23
C THR A 408 -8.66 -12.44 -4.05
N VAL A 409 -8.00 -11.53 -3.35
CA VAL A 409 -7.35 -10.36 -3.95
C VAL A 409 -5.88 -10.50 -3.64
N ALA A 410 -5.06 -10.41 -4.68
CA ALA A 410 -3.61 -10.46 -4.61
C ALA A 410 -3.04 -9.23 -5.31
N TYR A 411 -2.07 -8.58 -4.70
CA TYR A 411 -1.42 -7.41 -5.25
C TYR A 411 -0.22 -7.81 -6.11
N GLU A 412 0.08 -7.00 -7.12
CA GLU A 412 1.19 -7.23 -8.05
C GLU A 412 2.51 -7.49 -7.30
N ALA A 413 2.82 -6.65 -6.31
CA ALA A 413 4.03 -6.79 -5.51
C ALA A 413 4.09 -8.14 -4.78
N SER A 414 2.98 -8.61 -4.18
CA SER A 414 2.97 -9.89 -3.47
C SER A 414 3.02 -11.09 -4.43
N THR A 415 2.33 -11.00 -5.58
CA THR A 415 2.40 -12.04 -6.62
C THR A 415 3.82 -12.23 -7.15
N LEU A 416 4.61 -11.15 -7.27
CA LEU A 416 6.02 -11.22 -7.67
C LEU A 416 6.87 -12.06 -6.69
N TYR A 417 6.57 -12.03 -5.40
CA TYR A 417 7.29 -12.83 -4.40
C TYR A 417 6.77 -14.27 -4.29
N ASN A 418 5.46 -14.50 -4.45
CA ASN A 418 4.80 -15.78 -4.19
C ASN A 418 4.52 -16.64 -5.43
N ASP A 419 4.86 -16.20 -6.65
CA ASP A 419 4.58 -16.99 -7.84
C ASP A 419 5.24 -18.39 -7.74
N PRO A 420 4.48 -19.49 -7.81
CA PRO A 420 5.02 -20.84 -7.67
C PRO A 420 5.97 -21.24 -8.82
N LYS A 421 5.89 -20.57 -9.96
CA LYS A 421 6.76 -20.83 -11.13
C LYS A 421 8.04 -20.03 -11.06
N PHE A 422 7.95 -18.71 -10.81
CA PHE A 422 9.07 -17.77 -10.94
C PHE A 422 9.15 -16.71 -9.83
N GLY A 423 8.46 -16.91 -8.70
CA GLY A 423 8.50 -15.97 -7.59
C GLY A 423 9.92 -15.80 -7.06
N LEU A 424 10.24 -14.60 -6.58
CA LEU A 424 11.57 -14.25 -6.06
C LEU A 424 12.03 -15.16 -4.91
N THR A 425 11.07 -15.70 -4.15
CA THR A 425 11.35 -16.64 -3.05
C THR A 425 11.49 -18.08 -3.52
N SER A 426 11.11 -18.39 -4.77
CA SER A 426 11.15 -19.74 -5.32
C SER A 426 12.59 -20.26 -5.51
N MET A 427 12.78 -21.56 -5.27
CA MET A 427 14.07 -22.21 -5.48
C MET A 427 14.53 -22.13 -6.94
N LYS A 428 13.58 -22.14 -7.89
CA LYS A 428 13.87 -22.04 -9.33
C LYS A 428 14.52 -20.71 -9.69
N PHE A 429 13.95 -19.60 -9.20
CA PHE A 429 14.52 -18.28 -9.41
C PHE A 429 15.90 -18.15 -8.76
N ARG A 430 16.07 -18.66 -7.53
CA ARG A 430 17.38 -18.63 -6.82
C ARG A 430 18.47 -19.41 -7.55
N MET A 431 18.15 -20.59 -8.08
CA MET A 431 19.09 -21.38 -8.87
C MET A 431 19.44 -20.69 -10.19
N PHE A 432 18.46 -20.05 -10.83
CA PHE A 432 18.69 -19.25 -12.04
C PHE A 432 19.57 -18.03 -11.75
N LEU A 433 19.32 -17.30 -10.66
CA LEU A 433 20.13 -16.17 -10.21
C LEU A 433 21.56 -16.62 -9.90
N LEU A 434 21.74 -17.73 -9.17
CA LEU A 434 23.04 -18.31 -8.90
C LEU A 434 23.78 -18.66 -10.20
N LEU A 435 23.09 -19.24 -11.17
CA LEU A 435 23.66 -19.56 -12.48
C LEU A 435 24.13 -18.30 -13.22
N ILE A 436 23.32 -17.25 -13.29
CA ILE A 436 23.69 -16.00 -13.97
C ILE A 436 24.86 -15.30 -13.27
N VAL A 437 24.84 -15.21 -11.94
CA VAL A 437 25.97 -14.63 -11.17
C VAL A 437 27.23 -15.49 -11.30
N PHE A 438 27.09 -16.81 -11.40
CA PHE A 438 28.20 -17.72 -11.68
C PHE A 438 28.79 -17.50 -13.08
N LEU A 439 27.95 -17.37 -14.12
CA LEU A 439 28.40 -17.05 -15.48
C LEU A 439 29.12 -15.71 -15.54
N TRP A 440 28.60 -14.69 -14.83
CA TRP A 440 29.29 -13.41 -14.65
C TRP A 440 30.65 -13.60 -13.96
N GLY A 441 30.73 -14.46 -12.94
CA GLY A 441 31.97 -14.81 -12.28
C GLY A 441 32.99 -15.45 -13.22
N LEU A 442 32.57 -16.32 -14.14
CA LEU A 442 33.46 -16.90 -15.16
C LEU A 442 34.00 -15.84 -16.12
N ALA A 443 33.14 -14.95 -16.62
CA ALA A 443 33.55 -13.84 -17.48
C ALA A 443 34.57 -12.93 -16.77
N ALA A 444 34.35 -12.62 -15.49
CA ALA A 444 35.28 -11.80 -14.71
C ALA A 444 36.63 -12.50 -14.44
N VAL A 445 36.65 -13.84 -14.38
CA VAL A 445 37.89 -14.63 -14.22
C VAL A 445 38.77 -14.56 -15.45
N GLU A 446 38.18 -14.55 -16.65
CA GLU A 446 38.92 -14.43 -17.91
C GLU A 446 39.75 -13.15 -17.95
N GLU A 447 39.13 -12.01 -17.65
CA GLU A 447 39.84 -10.73 -17.52
C GLU A 447 40.88 -10.72 -16.42
N THR A 448 40.53 -11.29 -15.25
CA THR A 448 41.46 -11.37 -14.13
C THR A 448 42.70 -12.17 -14.52
N ARG A 449 42.55 -13.24 -15.31
CA ARG A 449 43.67 -14.03 -15.85
C ARG A 449 44.54 -13.19 -16.77
N LEU A 450 43.96 -12.40 -17.68
CA LEU A 450 44.72 -11.50 -18.55
C LEU A 450 45.51 -10.47 -17.75
N ILE A 451 44.89 -9.86 -16.74
CA ILE A 451 45.54 -8.91 -15.83
C ILE A 451 46.70 -9.58 -15.09
N LEU A 452 46.52 -10.80 -14.58
CA LEU A 452 47.59 -11.55 -13.89
C LEU A 452 48.75 -11.92 -14.81
N ILE A 453 48.47 -12.27 -16.07
CA ILE A 453 49.52 -12.50 -17.09
C ILE A 453 50.32 -11.22 -17.30
N TRP A 454 49.66 -10.07 -17.45
CA TRP A 454 50.34 -8.78 -17.60
C TRP A 454 51.12 -8.35 -16.37
N TRP A 455 50.65 -8.66 -15.15
CA TRP A 455 51.45 -8.51 -13.93
C TRP A 455 52.71 -9.34 -13.97
N ASN A 456 52.61 -10.60 -14.39
CA ASN A 456 53.79 -11.48 -14.55
C ASN A 456 54.77 -10.86 -15.55
N VAL A 457 54.30 -10.54 -16.76
CA VAL A 457 55.11 -9.97 -17.85
C VAL A 457 55.82 -8.68 -17.43
N LEU A 458 55.11 -7.71 -16.85
CA LEU A 458 55.72 -6.43 -16.46
C LEU A 458 56.71 -6.54 -15.30
N LEU A 459 56.50 -7.50 -14.39
CA LEU A 459 57.40 -7.72 -13.26
C LEU A 459 58.65 -8.50 -13.67
N THR A 460 58.56 -9.41 -14.64
CA THR A 460 59.66 -10.32 -14.99
C THR A 460 60.46 -9.94 -16.22
N LEU A 461 59.94 -9.07 -17.10
CA LEU A 461 60.72 -8.55 -18.22
C LEU A 461 62.04 -7.92 -17.69
N PRO A 462 63.20 -8.11 -18.34
CA PRO A 462 64.43 -7.45 -17.94
C PRO A 462 64.34 -5.93 -18.09
N THR A 463 65.04 -5.19 -17.21
CA THR A 463 65.14 -3.72 -17.29
C THR A 463 66.35 -3.34 -18.12
N ARG A 464 66.14 -2.62 -19.24
CA ARG A 464 67.23 -2.13 -20.09
C ARG A 464 67.66 -0.70 -19.72
N PRO A 465 68.97 -0.39 -19.68
CA PRO A 465 69.49 0.95 -19.41
C PRO A 465 69.14 1.93 -20.55
N LYS A 466 69.19 3.24 -20.28
CA LYS A 466 68.87 4.29 -21.28
C LYS A 466 69.86 4.23 -22.45
N GLY A 467 69.36 4.07 -23.67
CA GLY A 467 70.16 4.12 -24.91
C GLY A 467 70.09 2.85 -25.75
N GLU A 468 69.66 1.72 -25.19
CA GLU A 468 69.41 0.49 -25.94
C GLU A 468 67.97 0.45 -26.47
N HIS A 469 67.79 0.04 -27.72
CA HIS A 469 66.46 -0.14 -28.32
C HIS A 469 65.69 -1.24 -27.58
N CYS A 470 64.47 -0.94 -27.14
CA CYS A 470 63.60 -1.90 -26.43
C CYS A 470 63.00 -2.97 -27.37
N VAL A 471 62.97 -2.66 -28.67
CA VAL A 471 62.55 -3.55 -29.75
C VAL A 471 63.75 -3.71 -30.66
N THR A 472 64.20 -4.93 -30.86
CA THR A 472 65.20 -5.25 -31.88
C THR A 472 64.45 -5.86 -33.05
N GLY A 473 64.34 -5.11 -34.14
CA GLY A 473 63.98 -5.70 -35.43
C GLY A 473 65.27 -6.28 -36.02
N LYS A 474 65.32 -7.61 -36.18
CA LYS A 474 66.14 -8.36 -37.15
C LYS A 474 66.26 -9.83 -36.74
N VAL A 475 65.33 -10.61 -37.26
CA VAL A 475 65.62 -11.93 -37.84
C VAL A 475 64.89 -11.91 -39.18
N GLU A 476 65.63 -11.96 -40.30
CA GLU A 476 65.01 -12.31 -41.58
C GLU A 476 64.64 -13.78 -41.46
N ASP A 477 63.35 -14.08 -41.39
CA ASP A 477 62.89 -15.45 -41.55
C ASP A 477 63.16 -15.93 -42.99
N GLU A 478 63.19 -17.24 -43.23
CA GLU A 478 63.41 -17.84 -44.57
C GLU A 478 62.41 -17.36 -45.65
N HIS A 479 61.35 -16.64 -45.24
CA HIS A 479 60.31 -16.05 -46.11
C HIS A 479 60.44 -14.53 -46.31
N GLY A 480 61.44 -13.86 -45.72
CA GLY A 480 61.75 -12.44 -45.98
C GLY A 480 60.84 -11.41 -45.29
N GLU A 481 60.12 -11.78 -44.23
CA GLU A 481 59.36 -10.82 -43.42
C GLU A 481 60.13 -10.45 -42.14
N ASP A 482 60.19 -9.14 -41.83
CA ASP A 482 60.83 -8.62 -40.61
C ASP A 482 59.98 -8.97 -39.37
N GLU A 483 60.44 -9.91 -38.56
CA GLU A 483 59.83 -10.19 -37.25
C GLU A 483 60.37 -9.27 -36.15
N LEU A 484 59.48 -8.83 -35.25
CA LEU A 484 59.81 -7.93 -34.15
C LEU A 484 59.91 -8.72 -32.83
N GLU A 485 61.06 -8.64 -32.17
CA GLU A 485 61.28 -9.21 -30.83
C GLU A 485 61.39 -8.11 -29.77
N VAL A 486 60.65 -8.28 -28.67
CA VAL A 486 60.66 -7.35 -27.52
C VAL A 486 61.67 -7.82 -26.48
N CYS A 487 62.87 -7.23 -26.46
CA CYS A 487 63.96 -7.68 -25.59
C CYS A 487 63.95 -7.11 -24.17
N GLY A 488 63.14 -6.10 -23.86
CA GLY A 488 63.06 -5.53 -22.51
C GLY A 488 62.34 -4.18 -22.44
N ILE A 489 62.16 -3.66 -21.22
CA ILE A 489 61.46 -2.39 -20.97
C ILE A 489 62.28 -1.47 -20.05
N HIS A 490 62.27 -0.17 -20.33
CA HIS A 490 62.90 0.82 -19.44
C HIS A 490 62.19 0.91 -18.07
N ARG A 491 62.97 1.18 -17.01
CA ARG A 491 62.45 1.31 -15.64
C ARG A 491 61.35 2.37 -15.50
N ARG A 492 61.50 3.51 -16.18
CA ARG A 492 60.50 4.59 -16.17
C ARG A 492 59.20 4.14 -16.84
N SER A 493 59.29 3.54 -18.02
CA SER A 493 58.12 3.03 -18.76
C SER A 493 57.41 1.90 -18.00
N ARG A 494 58.14 1.05 -17.28
CA ARG A 494 57.56 0.02 -16.40
C ARG A 494 56.72 0.62 -15.28
N ILE A 495 57.29 1.56 -14.54
CA ILE A 495 56.58 2.22 -13.42
C ILE A 495 55.35 2.96 -13.95
N ILE A 496 55.47 3.66 -15.09
CA ILE A 496 54.36 4.36 -15.73
C ILE A 496 53.25 3.37 -16.13
N ASN A 497 53.58 2.24 -16.77
CA ASN A 497 52.59 1.23 -17.15
C ASN A 497 51.91 0.58 -15.93
N ILE A 498 52.64 0.33 -14.85
CA ILE A 498 52.06 -0.21 -13.62
C ILE A 498 51.10 0.81 -12.98
N LEU A 499 51.53 2.08 -12.85
CA LEU A 499 50.75 3.10 -12.15
C LEU A 499 49.57 3.63 -12.98
N LEU A 500 49.72 3.80 -14.30
CA LEU A 500 48.70 4.42 -15.15
C LEU A 500 47.85 3.43 -15.93
N ASN A 501 48.22 2.15 -15.99
CA ASN A 501 47.47 1.15 -16.75
C ASN A 501 47.12 -0.07 -15.87
N LEU A 502 48.10 -0.90 -15.52
CA LEU A 502 47.83 -2.21 -14.93
C LEU A 502 47.22 -2.13 -13.52
N GLY A 503 47.70 -1.21 -12.68
CA GLY A 503 47.16 -0.97 -11.33
C GLY A 503 45.70 -0.52 -11.36
N PRO A 504 45.37 0.60 -12.03
CA PRO A 504 44.00 1.05 -12.20
C PRO A 504 43.08 -0.01 -12.82
N ARG A 505 43.53 -0.74 -13.86
CA ARG A 505 42.77 -1.85 -14.47
C ARG A 505 42.45 -2.95 -13.45
N SER A 506 43.41 -3.31 -12.60
CA SER A 506 43.20 -4.32 -11.55
C SER A 506 42.17 -3.87 -10.52
N VAL A 507 42.28 -2.62 -10.04
CA VAL A 507 41.32 -2.04 -9.08
C VAL A 507 39.93 -1.98 -9.68
N LEU A 508 39.83 -1.51 -10.92
CA LEU A 508 38.56 -1.37 -11.62
C LEU A 508 37.93 -2.74 -11.89
N GLN A 509 38.70 -3.76 -12.24
CA GLN A 509 38.19 -5.12 -12.40
C GLN A 509 37.59 -5.66 -11.10
N CYS A 510 38.24 -5.44 -9.96
CA CYS A 510 37.68 -5.83 -8.66
C CYS A 510 36.38 -5.06 -8.34
N LEU A 511 36.33 -3.76 -8.65
CA LEU A 511 35.13 -2.94 -8.46
C LEU A 511 33.98 -3.39 -9.38
N ILE A 512 34.26 -3.63 -10.67
CA ILE A 512 33.29 -4.14 -11.65
C ILE A 512 32.74 -5.49 -11.22
N PHE A 513 33.61 -6.40 -10.76
CA PHE A 513 33.17 -7.71 -10.27
C PHE A 513 32.21 -7.57 -9.08
N TYR A 514 32.58 -6.79 -8.06
CA TYR A 514 31.76 -6.56 -6.87
C TYR A 514 30.44 -5.85 -7.18
N VAL A 515 30.50 -4.73 -7.91
CA VAL A 515 29.33 -3.94 -8.31
C VAL A 515 28.44 -4.77 -9.25
N GLY A 516 29.02 -5.57 -10.15
CA GLY A 516 28.30 -6.46 -11.04
C GLY A 516 27.52 -7.54 -10.30
N ILE A 517 28.09 -8.16 -9.25
CA ILE A 517 27.36 -9.10 -8.39
C ILE A 517 26.17 -8.39 -7.73
N LYS A 518 26.40 -7.24 -7.07
CA LYS A 518 25.31 -6.50 -6.41
C LYS A 518 24.26 -5.99 -7.41
N TYR A 519 24.67 -5.59 -8.60
CA TYR A 519 23.77 -5.17 -9.68
C TYR A 519 22.84 -6.30 -10.09
N LEU A 520 23.38 -7.50 -10.35
CA LEU A 520 22.59 -8.66 -10.75
C LEU A 520 21.63 -9.13 -9.64
N LEU A 521 22.07 -9.08 -8.37
CA LEU A 521 21.21 -9.40 -7.23
C LEU A 521 20.06 -8.40 -7.03
N SER A 522 20.21 -7.14 -7.45
CA SER A 522 19.16 -6.13 -7.31
C SER A 522 17.96 -6.34 -8.24
N VAL A 523 18.12 -7.13 -9.30
CA VAL A 523 17.13 -7.29 -10.37
C VAL A 523 16.07 -8.33 -9.99
N ARG A 524 14.79 -7.98 -10.16
CA ARG A 524 13.66 -8.82 -9.74
C ARG A 524 12.98 -9.61 -10.85
N ASN A 525 13.22 -9.26 -12.12
CA ASN A 525 12.64 -9.95 -13.27
C ASN A 525 13.69 -10.80 -14.00
N VAL A 526 13.29 -11.97 -14.50
CA VAL A 526 14.17 -12.89 -15.24
C VAL A 526 14.69 -12.26 -16.53
N SER A 527 13.82 -11.60 -17.31
CA SER A 527 14.21 -10.95 -18.57
C SER A 527 15.22 -9.83 -18.34
N ASP A 528 14.98 -9.02 -17.33
CA ASP A 528 15.89 -7.93 -16.96
C ASP A 528 17.22 -8.49 -16.45
N LEU A 529 17.21 -9.63 -15.74
CA LEU A 529 18.42 -10.25 -15.24
C LEU A 529 19.34 -10.71 -16.39
N ILE A 530 18.77 -11.28 -17.45
CA ILE A 530 19.51 -11.66 -18.67
C ILE A 530 20.03 -10.41 -19.39
N LEU A 531 19.18 -9.39 -19.58
CA LEU A 531 19.61 -8.17 -20.25
C LEU A 531 20.73 -7.46 -19.49
N ASN A 532 20.64 -7.44 -18.16
CA ASN A 532 21.63 -6.83 -17.28
C ASN A 532 22.93 -7.62 -17.23
N SER A 533 22.90 -8.96 -17.32
CA SER A 533 24.14 -9.75 -17.41
C SER A 533 24.85 -9.55 -18.75
N LEU A 534 24.11 -9.48 -19.86
CA LEU A 534 24.66 -9.14 -21.17
C LEU A 534 25.30 -7.74 -21.19
N ALA A 535 24.64 -6.76 -20.56
CA ALA A 535 25.18 -5.40 -20.45
C ALA A 535 26.48 -5.35 -19.62
N LEU A 536 26.59 -6.17 -18.58
CA LEU A 536 27.82 -6.29 -17.79
C LEU A 536 28.96 -6.94 -18.59
N THR A 537 28.66 -7.97 -19.40
CA THR A 537 29.67 -8.56 -20.31
C THR A 537 30.17 -7.53 -21.32
N PHE A 538 29.27 -6.74 -21.91
CA PHE A 538 29.66 -5.64 -22.80
C PHE A 538 30.61 -4.66 -22.11
N LEU A 539 30.32 -4.27 -20.86
CA LEU A 539 31.16 -3.37 -20.07
C LEU A 539 32.61 -3.88 -19.96
N VAL A 540 32.76 -5.19 -19.76
CA VAL A 540 34.05 -5.86 -19.67
C VAL A 540 34.81 -5.81 -21.00
N THR A 541 34.14 -6.01 -22.13
CA THR A 541 34.78 -6.04 -23.46
C THR A 541 34.93 -4.66 -24.13
N VAL A 542 34.51 -3.57 -23.48
CA VAL A 542 34.60 -2.22 -24.07
C VAL A 542 36.05 -1.84 -24.41
N ASP A 543 37.03 -2.29 -23.63
CA ASP A 543 38.43 -1.92 -23.87
C ASP A 543 38.98 -2.53 -25.17
N GLU A 544 38.60 -3.77 -25.48
CA GLU A 544 38.93 -4.43 -26.75
C GLU A 544 38.27 -3.70 -27.92
N MET A 545 36.99 -3.36 -27.80
CA MET A 545 36.28 -2.62 -28.85
C MET A 545 36.88 -1.23 -29.08
N LEU A 546 37.29 -0.53 -28.01
CA LEU A 546 37.98 0.76 -28.12
C LEU A 546 39.36 0.60 -28.75
N PHE A 547 40.09 -0.46 -28.39
CA PHE A 547 41.39 -0.73 -28.97
C PHE A 547 41.26 -1.00 -30.48
N GLU A 548 40.35 -1.87 -30.90
CA GLU A 548 40.11 -2.16 -32.32
C GLU A 548 39.67 -0.93 -33.11
N ALA A 549 38.83 -0.07 -32.52
CA ALA A 549 38.33 1.13 -33.19
C ALA A 549 39.39 2.24 -33.33
N PHE A 550 40.28 2.39 -32.34
CA PHE A 550 41.23 3.51 -32.30
C PHE A 550 42.68 3.12 -32.62
N ALA A 551 43.03 1.84 -32.65
CA ALA A 551 44.33 1.39 -33.10
C ALA A 551 44.47 1.66 -34.60
N SER A 552 45.57 2.29 -35.00
CA SER A 552 45.87 2.47 -36.42
C SER A 552 46.11 1.10 -37.07
N GLU A 553 45.70 0.92 -38.33
CA GLU A 553 45.98 -0.34 -39.06
C GLU A 553 47.48 -0.68 -39.06
N THR A 554 48.34 0.34 -39.09
CA THR A 554 49.79 0.19 -38.98
C THR A 554 50.24 -0.33 -37.63
N ASP A 555 49.70 0.18 -36.52
CA ASP A 555 50.07 -0.29 -35.17
C ASP A 555 49.49 -1.69 -34.90
N ALA A 556 48.28 -1.97 -35.40
CA ALA A 556 47.67 -3.28 -35.32
C ALA A 556 48.45 -4.33 -36.13
N ALA A 557 48.87 -3.97 -37.35
CA ALA A 557 49.74 -4.82 -38.17
C ALA A 557 51.10 -5.04 -37.51
N LEU A 558 51.68 -4.01 -36.89
CA LEU A 558 52.94 -4.10 -36.16
C LEU A 558 52.83 -5.03 -34.94
N LEU A 559 51.73 -4.94 -34.19
CA LEU A 559 51.46 -5.84 -33.05
C LEU A 559 51.25 -7.29 -33.49
N ARG A 560 50.62 -7.53 -34.65
CA ARG A 560 50.44 -8.87 -35.22
C ARG A 560 51.75 -9.52 -35.67
N ARG A 561 52.77 -8.72 -35.99
CA ARG A 561 54.12 -9.17 -36.39
C ARG A 561 55.08 -9.38 -35.20
N CYS A 562 54.65 -9.08 -33.98
CA CYS A 562 55.48 -9.28 -32.80
C CYS A 562 55.52 -10.76 -32.42
N LYS A 563 56.74 -11.30 -32.24
CA LYS A 563 56.94 -12.62 -31.65
C LYS A 563 56.37 -12.68 -30.22
N PRO A 564 55.84 -13.84 -29.79
CA PRO A 564 55.35 -14.01 -28.43
C PRO A 564 56.46 -13.72 -27.40
N ILE A 565 56.11 -12.99 -26.35
CA ILE A 565 57.05 -12.54 -25.33
C ILE A 565 57.45 -13.72 -24.43
N HIS A 566 58.74 -14.09 -24.45
CA HIS A 566 59.29 -15.12 -23.58
C HIS A 566 59.85 -14.48 -22.30
N GLY A 567 59.16 -14.66 -21.19
CA GLY A 567 59.54 -14.12 -19.88
C GLY A 567 59.77 -15.19 -18.83
N TRP A 568 60.55 -14.87 -17.79
CA TRP A 568 60.62 -15.73 -16.60
C TRP A 568 59.27 -15.66 -15.90
N SER A 569 58.78 -16.78 -15.37
CA SER A 569 57.47 -16.80 -14.70
C SER A 569 57.67 -16.69 -13.19
N ILE A 570 56.95 -15.79 -12.52
CA ILE A 570 56.90 -15.76 -11.05
C ILE A 570 56.28 -17.08 -10.60
N ALA A 571 57.00 -17.89 -9.83
CA ALA A 571 56.59 -19.24 -9.45
C ALA A 571 55.17 -19.32 -8.84
N PHE A 572 54.72 -18.27 -8.13
CA PHE A 572 53.36 -18.17 -7.61
C PHE A 572 52.31 -17.96 -8.71
N VAL A 573 52.53 -17.01 -9.62
CA VAL A 573 51.62 -16.73 -10.74
C VAL A 573 51.60 -17.92 -11.70
N ASP A 574 52.74 -18.53 -11.96
CA ASP A 574 52.86 -19.76 -12.76
C ASP A 574 52.07 -20.91 -12.12
N ARG A 575 52.14 -21.05 -10.80
CA ARG A 575 51.36 -22.05 -10.06
C ARG A 575 49.87 -21.79 -10.16
N ILE A 576 49.43 -20.53 -10.12
CA ILE A 576 48.02 -20.17 -10.34
C ILE A 576 47.62 -20.47 -11.79
N LEU A 577 48.36 -19.98 -12.78
CA LEU A 577 48.04 -20.13 -14.20
C LEU A 577 48.07 -21.60 -14.67
N LYS A 578 49.07 -22.38 -14.24
CA LYS A 578 49.13 -23.83 -14.51
C LYS A 578 47.99 -24.57 -13.84
N ARG A 579 47.63 -24.18 -12.61
CA ARG A 579 46.51 -24.79 -11.91
C ARG A 579 45.18 -24.43 -12.57
N THR A 580 45.01 -23.22 -13.12
CA THR A 580 43.80 -22.86 -13.89
C THR A 580 43.66 -23.61 -15.21
N ARG A 581 44.76 -24.03 -15.84
CA ARG A 581 44.74 -24.77 -17.12
C ARG A 581 44.53 -26.28 -16.96
N SER A 582 44.76 -26.83 -15.76
CA SER A 582 44.54 -28.24 -15.42
C SER A 582 43.07 -28.53 -15.07
N THR A 583 42.62 -29.79 -15.10
CA THR A 583 41.35 -30.22 -14.49
C THR A 583 41.24 -29.86 -13.01
N VAL A 584 42.38 -29.64 -12.34
CA VAL A 584 42.49 -29.10 -10.97
C VAL A 584 42.04 -27.62 -10.91
N GLY A 585 41.92 -26.93 -12.03
CA GLY A 585 41.44 -25.54 -12.15
C GLY A 585 40.03 -25.35 -11.63
N LEU A 586 39.21 -26.41 -11.62
CA LEU A 586 37.90 -26.42 -10.97
C LEU A 586 37.97 -25.99 -9.49
N TRP A 587 39.06 -26.33 -8.80
CA TRP A 587 39.27 -25.95 -7.40
C TRP A 587 39.58 -24.47 -7.18
N ILE A 588 40.04 -23.75 -8.22
CA ILE A 588 40.22 -22.29 -8.16
C ILE A 588 38.87 -21.58 -8.26
N PHE A 589 37.88 -22.19 -8.90
CA PHE A 589 36.51 -21.69 -8.93
C PHE A 589 35.75 -21.94 -7.64
N ALA A 590 36.16 -22.93 -6.83
CA ALA A 590 35.52 -23.21 -5.54
C ALA A 590 35.44 -21.98 -4.60
N PRO A 591 36.52 -21.20 -4.33
CA PRO A 591 36.41 -20.00 -3.51
C PRO A 591 35.51 -18.92 -4.14
N ILE A 592 35.56 -18.74 -5.47
CA ILE A 592 34.68 -17.77 -6.16
C ILE A 592 33.22 -18.21 -6.02
N LEU A 593 32.93 -19.49 -6.21
CA LEU A 593 31.61 -20.06 -6.02
C LEU A 593 31.14 -19.92 -4.57
N ILE A 594 32.02 -20.13 -3.58
CA ILE A 594 31.70 -19.91 -2.17
C ILE A 594 31.34 -18.45 -1.91
N VAL A 595 32.10 -17.49 -2.44
CA VAL A 595 31.82 -16.05 -2.32
C VAL A 595 30.50 -15.69 -2.99
N ILE A 596 30.24 -16.20 -4.20
CA ILE A 596 28.98 -15.98 -4.92
C ILE A 596 27.81 -16.59 -4.13
N CYS A 597 27.93 -17.83 -3.68
CA CYS A 597 26.93 -18.49 -2.84
C CYS A 597 26.67 -17.70 -1.57
N PHE A 598 27.70 -17.16 -0.91
CA PHE A 598 27.55 -16.31 0.26
C PHE A 598 26.69 -15.07 -0.06
N PHE A 599 27.00 -14.34 -1.13
CA PHE A 599 26.22 -13.16 -1.54
C PHE A 599 24.78 -13.51 -1.93
N VAL A 600 24.56 -14.64 -2.63
CA VAL A 600 23.22 -15.11 -3.00
C VAL A 600 22.42 -15.53 -1.76
N ILE A 601 23.06 -16.18 -0.78
CA ILE A 601 22.42 -16.56 0.49
C ILE A 601 22.05 -15.30 1.29
N GLU A 602 22.96 -14.33 1.39
CA GLU A 602 22.72 -13.04 2.05
C GLU A 602 21.53 -12.31 1.41
N ASP A 603 21.54 -12.15 0.08
CA ASP A 603 20.43 -11.52 -0.65
C ASP A 603 19.12 -12.31 -0.52
N SER A 604 19.18 -13.64 -0.48
CA SER A 604 17.99 -14.48 -0.29
C SER A 604 17.35 -14.26 1.09
N ALA A 605 18.17 -14.06 2.13
CA ALA A 605 17.66 -13.80 3.47
C ALA A 605 16.97 -12.43 3.55
N ASP A 606 17.56 -11.41 2.93
CA ASP A 606 16.96 -10.07 2.86
C ASP A 606 15.70 -10.06 1.96
N THR A 607 15.72 -10.80 0.85
CA THR A 607 14.55 -10.98 -0.03
C THR A 607 13.39 -11.68 0.70
N VAL A 608 13.66 -12.65 1.58
CA VAL A 608 12.62 -13.29 2.41
C VAL A 608 12.01 -12.30 3.41
N LYS A 609 12.83 -11.43 4.03
CA LYS A 609 12.31 -10.38 4.93
C LYS A 609 11.42 -9.38 4.19
N LYS A 610 11.87 -8.91 3.02
CA LYS A 610 11.07 -8.04 2.13
C LYS A 610 9.78 -8.73 1.72
N ALA A 611 9.84 -10.01 1.34
CA ALA A 611 8.65 -10.78 0.98
C ALA A 611 7.64 -10.86 2.14
N ARG A 612 8.10 -11.18 3.37
CA ARG A 612 7.22 -11.20 4.56
C ARG A 612 6.57 -9.84 4.81
N ALA A 613 7.33 -8.76 4.66
CA ALA A 613 6.81 -7.42 4.82
C ALA A 613 5.79 -7.06 3.73
N THR A 614 6.07 -7.39 2.48
CA THR A 614 5.12 -7.21 1.37
C THR A 614 3.86 -8.05 1.55
N PHE A 615 3.96 -9.30 2.03
CA PHE A 615 2.78 -10.14 2.31
C PHE A 615 1.94 -9.58 3.46
N CYS A 616 2.57 -9.12 4.53
CA CYS A 616 1.85 -8.51 5.64
C CYS A 616 1.21 -7.17 5.24
N LEU A 617 1.96 -6.32 4.52
CA LEU A 617 1.46 -5.06 4.02
C LEU A 617 0.31 -5.31 3.04
N CYS A 618 0.57 -5.94 1.89
CA CYS A 618 -0.36 -5.98 0.78
C CYS A 618 -1.52 -6.97 0.98
N ASP A 619 -1.25 -8.18 1.48
CA ASP A 619 -2.25 -9.24 1.57
C ASP A 619 -2.74 -9.50 3.01
N ILE A 620 -2.08 -8.92 4.02
CA ILE A 620 -2.34 -9.17 5.46
C ILE A 620 -2.18 -10.66 5.77
N GLN A 621 -1.12 -11.25 5.21
CA GLN A 621 -0.78 -12.66 5.37
C GLN A 621 0.56 -12.84 6.09
N GLY A 622 0.72 -14.00 6.74
CA GLY A 622 1.93 -14.41 7.44
C GLY A 622 1.74 -14.51 8.95
N GLU A 623 2.42 -15.47 9.57
CA GLU A 623 2.31 -15.71 11.03
C GLU A 623 2.83 -14.54 11.87
N ASP A 624 3.82 -13.82 11.34
CA ASP A 624 4.45 -12.68 11.99
C ASP A 624 3.61 -11.40 11.81
N CYS A 625 2.63 -11.38 10.90
CA CYS A 625 1.85 -10.18 10.61
C CYS A 625 0.81 -9.90 11.71
N ILE A 626 0.87 -8.73 12.34
CA ILE A 626 -0.05 -8.38 13.45
C ILE A 626 -1.51 -8.36 12.98
N GLY A 627 -1.79 -7.87 11.76
CA GLY A 627 -3.14 -7.94 11.20
C GLY A 627 -3.67 -9.38 11.09
N HIS A 628 -2.79 -10.32 10.73
CA HIS A 628 -3.13 -11.75 10.71
C HIS A 628 -3.25 -12.35 12.12
N GLN A 629 -2.48 -11.87 13.10
CA GLN A 629 -2.63 -12.32 14.49
C GLN A 629 -3.92 -11.79 15.15
N LEU A 630 -4.32 -10.55 14.86
CA LEU A 630 -5.56 -9.96 15.35
C LEU A 630 -6.79 -10.70 14.82
N LYS A 631 -6.72 -11.24 13.59
CA LYS A 631 -7.69 -12.21 13.08
C LYS A 631 -7.87 -13.39 14.06
N ARG A 632 -6.78 -14.00 14.53
CA ARG A 632 -6.82 -15.11 15.52
C ARG A 632 -7.34 -14.69 16.90
N ILE A 633 -7.08 -13.47 17.34
CA ILE A 633 -7.53 -13.00 18.65
C ILE A 633 -9.02 -12.72 18.64
N LEU A 634 -9.53 -12.09 17.58
CA LEU A 634 -10.97 -11.95 17.38
C LEU A 634 -11.65 -13.32 17.39
N LEU A 635 -10.99 -14.36 16.85
CA LEU A 635 -11.42 -15.77 16.78
C LEU A 635 -11.62 -16.49 18.12
N ILE A 636 -11.10 -16.00 19.24
CA ILE A 636 -11.21 -16.69 20.53
C ILE A 636 -12.39 -16.12 21.32
N PRO A 637 -13.50 -16.86 21.50
CA PRO A 637 -14.60 -16.43 22.37
C PRO A 637 -14.08 -16.30 23.80
N ARG A 638 -13.98 -15.07 24.31
CA ARG A 638 -13.71 -14.80 25.72
C ARG A 638 -14.92 -15.25 26.53
N SER A 639 -14.95 -16.51 26.95
CA SER A 639 -15.88 -16.94 28.00
C SER A 639 -15.53 -16.21 29.30
N PRO A 640 -16.48 -15.53 29.97
CA PRO A 640 -16.23 -14.82 31.22
C PRO A 640 -16.20 -15.83 32.37
N LYS A 641 -15.18 -16.68 32.44
CA LYS A 641 -14.83 -17.32 33.71
C LYS A 641 -13.95 -16.33 34.45
N ILE A 642 -14.56 -15.45 35.24
CA ILE A 642 -13.86 -14.59 36.20
C ILE A 642 -13.27 -15.52 37.27
N PRO A 643 -11.94 -15.74 37.33
CA PRO A 643 -11.37 -16.39 38.49
C PRO A 643 -11.48 -15.42 39.68
N LYS A 644 -12.02 -15.89 40.81
CA LYS A 644 -11.99 -15.15 42.07
C LYS A 644 -10.53 -14.95 42.49
N VAL A 645 -9.94 -13.82 42.14
CA VAL A 645 -8.60 -13.43 42.60
C VAL A 645 -8.73 -12.96 44.04
N LYS A 646 -8.15 -13.72 44.98
CA LYS A 646 -7.93 -13.27 46.35
C LYS A 646 -6.87 -12.16 46.33
N SER A 647 -7.23 -11.01 46.88
CA SER A 647 -6.36 -9.83 47.02
C SER A 647 -5.03 -10.19 47.70
N PRO A 648 -3.86 -9.88 47.10
CA PRO A 648 -2.59 -9.95 47.80
C PRO A 648 -2.47 -8.79 48.78
N LYS A 649 -2.09 -9.09 50.03
CA LYS A 649 -1.69 -8.09 51.03
C LYS A 649 -0.46 -7.35 50.53
N ILE A 650 -0.63 -6.07 50.20
CA ILE A 650 0.47 -5.14 49.90
C ILE A 650 1.26 -4.93 51.19
N ARG A 651 2.56 -5.25 51.14
CA ARG A 651 3.53 -5.04 52.21
C ARG A 651 4.35 -3.82 51.83
N ASP A 652 4.11 -2.71 52.53
CA ASP A 652 4.87 -1.47 52.40
C ASP A 652 6.36 -1.71 52.67
N THR A 653 7.20 -1.49 51.65
CA THR A 653 8.64 -1.29 51.84
C THR A 653 9.03 0.01 51.16
N ARG A 654 9.20 1.02 52.01
CA ARG A 654 9.58 2.39 51.67
C ARG A 654 11.09 2.45 51.46
N ALA A 655 11.56 2.32 50.22
CA ALA A 655 12.95 2.57 49.85
C ALA A 655 13.12 4.02 49.35
N LYS A 656 13.88 4.82 50.09
CA LYS A 656 14.27 6.20 49.73
C LYS A 656 15.37 6.16 48.67
N ALA A 657 15.08 6.59 47.44
CA ALA A 657 16.08 6.85 46.42
C ALA A 657 16.48 8.34 46.44
N LYS A 658 17.77 8.61 46.66
CA LYS A 658 18.42 9.93 46.59
C LYS A 658 18.53 10.35 45.12
N VAL A 659 17.87 11.46 44.76
CA VAL A 659 18.06 12.15 43.48
C VAL A 659 19.35 12.98 43.55
N LYS A 660 20.29 12.67 42.64
CA LYS A 660 21.54 13.41 42.45
C LYS A 660 21.32 14.46 41.35
N LYS A 661 21.77 15.68 41.62
CA LYS A 661 21.50 16.90 40.86
C LYS A 661 22.74 17.21 40.02
N ASP A 662 22.66 17.04 38.71
CA ASP A 662 23.76 17.36 37.79
C ASP A 662 23.43 18.53 36.83
N HIS A 663 24.51 19.05 36.28
CA HIS A 663 24.79 20.44 35.97
C HIS A 663 24.08 21.08 34.76
N LYS A 664 24.03 22.40 34.89
CA LYS A 664 23.54 23.45 34.00
C LYS A 664 24.62 23.79 32.97
N GLU A 665 24.37 23.53 31.69
CA GLU A 665 25.19 24.07 30.58
C GLU A 665 24.44 25.14 29.78
N LYS A 666 25.15 26.23 29.48
CA LYS A 666 24.68 27.43 28.75
C LYS A 666 24.85 27.25 27.24
N PRO A 667 24.00 27.84 26.39
CA PRO A 667 24.25 27.86 24.95
C PRO A 667 25.21 29.01 24.58
N LYS A 668 26.24 28.71 23.78
CA LYS A 668 27.03 29.71 23.06
C LYS A 668 26.49 29.86 21.64
N THR A 669 26.15 31.10 21.31
CA THR A 669 25.94 31.61 19.97
C THR A 669 27.27 31.63 19.20
N ASN A 670 27.26 31.20 17.94
CA ASN A 670 28.12 31.77 16.91
C ASN A 670 27.61 31.41 15.51
N GLY A 671 27.37 32.45 14.73
CA GLY A 671 26.99 32.34 13.33
C GLY A 671 28.18 31.98 12.44
N ARG A 672 27.87 31.32 11.32
CA ARG A 672 28.62 31.50 10.08
C ARG A 672 27.76 31.06 8.90
N SER A 673 27.22 32.05 8.19
CA SER A 673 26.68 31.89 6.84
C SER A 673 27.77 31.32 5.93
N LYS A 674 27.54 30.13 5.39
CA LYS A 674 28.22 29.63 4.20
C LYS A 674 27.16 29.17 3.21
N GLU A 675 27.04 29.98 2.19
CA GLU A 675 26.31 29.78 0.94
C GLU A 675 26.64 28.39 0.35
N LYS A 676 25.76 27.42 0.58
CA LYS A 676 25.78 26.13 -0.11
C LYS A 676 24.97 26.29 -1.38
N ARG A 677 25.63 26.16 -2.54
CA ARG A 677 24.96 25.80 -3.80
C ARG A 677 24.28 24.45 -3.58
N VAL A 678 22.98 24.49 -3.29
CA VAL A 678 22.11 23.33 -3.21
C VAL A 678 21.99 22.77 -4.63
N LEU A 679 22.51 21.56 -4.83
CA LEU A 679 22.13 20.72 -5.96
C LEU A 679 20.61 20.60 -5.94
N ALA A 680 19.96 21.15 -6.96
CA ALA A 680 18.50 21.23 -7.08
C ALA A 680 17.90 19.81 -7.16
N LEU A 681 17.59 19.25 -5.99
CA LEU A 681 16.78 18.02 -5.86
C LEU A 681 15.49 18.21 -6.66
N ASN A 682 15.17 17.26 -7.53
CA ASN A 682 13.90 17.23 -8.27
C ASN A 682 12.76 17.05 -7.27
N ARG A 683 12.17 18.16 -6.84
CA ARG A 683 11.00 18.17 -5.96
C ARG A 683 9.76 17.84 -6.78
N LYS A 684 8.92 16.95 -6.25
CA LYS A 684 7.60 16.63 -6.80
C LYS A 684 6.53 17.43 -6.05
N ILE A 685 5.47 17.83 -6.75
CA ILE A 685 4.28 18.45 -6.16
C ILE A 685 3.05 17.59 -6.48
N PHE A 686 2.13 17.53 -5.52
CA PHE A 686 0.81 16.98 -5.75
C PHE A 686 -0.15 18.08 -6.20
N LEU A 687 -0.64 17.99 -7.44
CA LEU A 687 -1.51 18.96 -8.09
C LEU A 687 -2.92 18.36 -8.27
N ALA A 688 -3.93 18.99 -7.66
CA ALA A 688 -5.33 18.69 -7.89
C ALA A 688 -5.88 19.56 -9.02
N ILE A 689 -6.38 18.95 -10.10
CA ILE A 689 -6.99 19.63 -11.23
C ILE A 689 -8.51 19.58 -11.04
N ARG A 690 -9.12 20.74 -10.82
CA ARG A 690 -10.56 20.93 -10.66
C ARG A 690 -11.15 21.38 -12.00
N CYS A 691 -11.97 20.57 -12.63
CA CYS A 691 -12.67 20.95 -13.85
C CYS A 691 -14.00 21.62 -13.51
N VAL A 692 -14.25 22.81 -14.07
CA VAL A 692 -15.51 23.55 -13.90
C VAL A 692 -16.07 23.91 -15.26
N VAL A 693 -17.34 23.57 -15.48
CA VAL A 693 -18.10 24.01 -16.66
C VAL A 693 -19.01 25.15 -16.21
N PRO A 694 -18.93 26.35 -16.82
CA PRO A 694 -19.78 27.47 -16.44
C PRO A 694 -21.27 27.05 -16.46
N GLY A 695 -21.96 27.13 -15.33
CA GLY A 695 -23.39 26.81 -15.23
C GLY A 695 -23.74 25.34 -14.89
N GLU A 696 -22.77 24.43 -14.72
CA GLU A 696 -23.01 23.13 -14.10
C GLU A 696 -22.55 23.14 -12.63
N SER A 697 -23.34 22.52 -11.74
CA SER A 697 -23.05 22.44 -10.29
C SER A 697 -22.07 21.32 -9.93
N THR A 698 -21.87 20.36 -10.82
CA THR A 698 -20.97 19.23 -10.61
C THR A 698 -19.54 19.62 -10.95
N VAL A 699 -18.63 19.34 -10.02
CA VAL A 699 -17.21 19.64 -10.14
C VAL A 699 -16.45 18.33 -9.99
N SER A 700 -15.74 17.92 -11.03
CA SER A 700 -14.79 16.81 -10.93
C SER A 700 -13.40 17.33 -10.53
N SER A 701 -12.72 16.59 -9.67
CA SER A 701 -11.33 16.87 -9.29
C SER A 701 -10.45 15.63 -9.50
N THR A 702 -9.31 15.78 -10.15
CA THR A 702 -8.32 14.71 -10.37
C THR A 702 -6.99 15.10 -9.69
N GLY A 703 -6.38 14.21 -8.91
CA GLY A 703 -5.06 14.43 -8.32
C GLY A 703 -3.95 13.84 -9.20
N ILE A 704 -2.85 14.57 -9.40
CA ILE A 704 -1.67 14.12 -10.17
C ILE A 704 -0.39 14.53 -9.43
N CYS A 705 0.59 13.63 -9.35
CA CYS A 705 1.93 13.94 -8.86
C CYS A 705 2.84 14.32 -10.03
N VAL A 706 3.42 15.52 -9.99
CA VAL A 706 4.21 16.10 -11.09
C VAL A 706 5.47 16.77 -10.58
N GLU A 707 6.53 16.77 -11.39
CA GLU A 707 7.78 17.46 -11.04
C GLU A 707 7.60 18.98 -11.01
N GLU A 708 8.25 19.69 -10.07
CA GLU A 708 8.15 21.16 -9.94
C GLU A 708 8.56 21.91 -11.22
N LYS A 709 9.45 21.32 -12.01
CA LYS A 709 9.96 21.90 -13.26
C LYS A 709 9.02 21.68 -14.46
N ALA A 710 7.99 20.85 -14.31
CA ALA A 710 7.04 20.60 -15.39
C ALA A 710 6.27 21.88 -15.73
N ILE A 711 6.13 22.14 -17.04
CA ILE A 711 5.36 23.27 -17.55
C ILE A 711 3.88 22.97 -17.32
N LEU A 712 3.14 23.93 -16.75
CA LEU A 712 1.73 23.71 -16.39
C LEU A 712 0.88 23.28 -17.61
N ARG A 713 1.16 23.83 -18.80
CA ARG A 713 0.51 23.44 -20.06
C ARG A 713 0.62 21.95 -20.35
N ASP A 714 1.83 21.39 -20.27
CA ASP A 714 2.09 19.99 -20.62
C ASP A 714 1.39 19.05 -19.64
N VAL A 715 1.38 19.42 -18.35
CA VAL A 715 0.66 18.68 -17.31
C VAL A 715 -0.84 18.66 -17.60
N LEU A 716 -1.43 19.81 -17.96
CA LEU A 716 -2.86 19.90 -18.26
C LEU A 716 -3.25 19.25 -19.59
N ASP A 717 -2.39 19.32 -20.62
CA ASP A 717 -2.61 18.61 -21.89
C ASP A 717 -2.57 17.09 -21.70
N CYS A 718 -1.65 16.58 -20.88
CA CYS A 718 -1.58 15.16 -20.52
C CYS A 718 -2.82 14.70 -19.74
N TRP A 719 -3.25 15.49 -18.75
CA TRP A 719 -4.49 15.24 -18.02
C TRP A 719 -5.72 15.27 -18.93
N ALA A 720 -5.85 16.29 -19.77
CA ALA A 720 -6.95 16.44 -20.71
C ALA A 720 -7.00 15.26 -21.69
N SER A 721 -5.84 14.81 -22.20
CA SER A 721 -5.75 13.63 -23.05
C SER A 721 -6.27 12.36 -22.35
N GLY A 722 -6.00 12.19 -21.06
CA GLY A 722 -6.53 11.06 -20.29
C GLY A 722 -8.05 11.13 -20.06
N VAL A 723 -8.59 12.33 -19.85
CA VAL A 723 -10.02 12.54 -19.52
C VAL A 723 -10.91 12.61 -20.77
N PHE A 724 -10.41 13.18 -21.87
CA PHE A 724 -11.17 13.49 -23.09
C PHE A 724 -10.77 12.61 -24.28
N GLY A 725 -10.31 11.38 -24.04
CA GLY A 725 -10.10 10.40 -25.11
C GLY A 725 -8.99 10.76 -26.10
N GLY A 726 -7.88 11.30 -25.61
CA GLY A 726 -6.68 11.60 -26.40
C GLY A 726 -6.57 13.03 -26.91
N GLN A 727 -7.53 13.90 -26.60
CA GLN A 727 -7.48 15.31 -27.01
C GLN A 727 -6.73 16.19 -26.00
N PRO A 728 -5.82 17.08 -26.46
CA PRO A 728 -5.16 18.04 -25.58
C PRO A 728 -6.14 19.09 -25.06
N LEU A 729 -5.71 19.92 -24.11
CA LEU A 729 -6.54 20.96 -23.52
C LEU A 729 -6.93 22.00 -24.60
N PRO A 730 -8.22 22.39 -24.74
CA PRO A 730 -8.65 23.42 -25.68
C PRO A 730 -7.89 24.73 -25.48
N LYS A 731 -7.68 25.49 -26.56
CA LYS A 731 -6.96 26.78 -26.48
C LYS A 731 -7.75 27.84 -25.71
N GLU A 732 -9.07 27.68 -25.67
CA GLU A 732 -10.04 28.56 -25.04
C GLU A 732 -10.29 28.20 -23.56
N ALA A 733 -9.70 27.11 -23.05
CA ALA A 733 -9.82 26.73 -21.65
C ALA A 733 -9.06 27.73 -20.76
N ARG A 734 -9.73 28.27 -19.75
CA ARG A 734 -9.12 29.21 -18.80
C ARG A 734 -8.61 28.48 -17.58
N VAL A 735 -7.36 28.74 -17.19
CA VAL A 735 -6.71 28.07 -16.07
C VAL A 735 -6.56 29.07 -14.93
N LEU A 736 -7.30 28.86 -13.84
CA LEU A 736 -7.43 29.79 -12.72
C LEU A 736 -6.66 29.29 -11.48
N GLY A 737 -5.94 30.20 -10.84
CA GLY A 737 -5.22 30.00 -9.59
C GLY A 737 -5.90 30.66 -8.39
N SER A 738 -5.11 31.21 -7.48
CA SER A 738 -5.57 31.84 -6.25
C SER A 738 -6.31 33.13 -6.58
N ALA A 739 -7.43 33.37 -5.90
CA ALA A 739 -8.31 34.51 -6.17
C ALA A 739 -8.82 34.57 -7.62
N GLU A 740 -9.00 33.42 -8.27
CA GLU A 740 -9.57 33.30 -9.62
C GLU A 740 -8.77 34.06 -10.71
N LYS A 741 -7.50 34.37 -10.44
CA LYS A 741 -6.61 34.96 -11.44
C LYS A 741 -6.10 33.91 -12.41
N GLU A 742 -6.06 34.27 -13.69
CA GLU A 742 -5.58 33.39 -14.75
C GLU A 742 -4.07 33.12 -14.60
N LEU A 743 -3.70 31.84 -14.70
CA LEU A 743 -2.32 31.36 -14.60
C LEU A 743 -1.70 31.30 -15.99
N ASP A 744 -0.43 31.73 -16.09
CA ASP A 744 0.34 31.59 -17.31
C ASP A 744 0.76 30.12 -17.48
N MET A 745 0.08 29.41 -18.39
CA MET A 745 0.31 27.99 -18.65
C MET A 745 1.74 27.68 -19.14
N LYS A 746 2.48 28.67 -19.65
CA LYS A 746 3.84 28.47 -20.16
C LYS A 746 4.91 28.44 -19.07
N LYS A 747 4.54 28.73 -17.83
CA LYS A 747 5.45 28.74 -16.68
C LYS A 747 5.56 27.36 -16.02
N PRO A 748 6.74 27.03 -15.46
CA PRO A 748 6.89 25.83 -14.64
C PRO A 748 6.08 25.95 -13.34
N LEU A 749 5.65 24.81 -12.81
CA LEU A 749 4.88 24.75 -11.55
C LEU A 749 5.61 25.39 -10.36
N GLU A 750 6.95 25.36 -10.35
CA GLU A 750 7.79 26.02 -9.34
C GLU A 750 7.50 27.53 -9.23
N GLU A 751 7.40 28.23 -10.37
CA GLU A 751 7.09 29.66 -10.42
C GLU A 751 5.63 29.94 -10.04
N LEU A 752 4.73 29.02 -10.39
CA LEU A 752 3.30 29.16 -10.15
C LEU A 752 2.89 28.79 -8.72
N ARG A 753 3.76 28.11 -7.95
CA ARG A 753 3.48 27.58 -6.61
C ARG A 753 2.84 28.60 -5.66
N ARG A 754 3.30 29.86 -5.67
CA ARG A 754 2.74 30.94 -4.81
C ARG A 754 1.35 31.42 -5.25
N ARG A 755 0.96 31.13 -6.49
CA ARG A 755 -0.32 31.50 -7.11
C ARG A 755 -1.30 30.32 -7.14
N LEU A 756 -0.91 29.13 -6.72
CA LEU A 756 -1.79 27.97 -6.64
C LEU A 756 -2.54 27.96 -5.31
N PRO A 757 -3.89 27.89 -5.31
CA PRO A 757 -4.66 27.81 -4.09
C PRO A 757 -4.44 26.44 -3.45
N VAL A 758 -4.31 26.41 -2.13
CA VAL A 758 -4.25 25.16 -1.37
C VAL A 758 -5.67 24.85 -0.89
N ARG A 759 -6.28 23.82 -1.46
CA ARG A 759 -7.59 23.30 -1.02
C ARG A 759 -7.40 21.88 -0.52
N GLN A 760 -7.96 21.57 0.66
CA GLN A 760 -7.79 20.25 1.28
C GLN A 760 -6.31 19.80 1.41
N GLY A 761 -5.41 20.75 1.69
CA GLY A 761 -3.97 20.47 1.81
C GLY A 761 -3.22 20.24 0.50
N ARG A 762 -3.87 20.38 -0.67
CA ARG A 762 -3.27 20.11 -2.00
C ARG A 762 -3.27 21.37 -2.85
N PHE A 763 -2.20 21.59 -3.63
CA PHE A 763 -2.19 22.66 -4.63
C PHE A 763 -3.25 22.35 -5.69
N THR A 764 -4.18 23.28 -5.91
CA THR A 764 -5.32 23.06 -6.78
C THR A 764 -5.29 24.02 -7.96
N VAL A 765 -5.45 23.54 -9.18
CA VAL A 765 -5.66 24.37 -10.38
C VAL A 765 -7.10 24.21 -10.83
N THR A 766 -7.80 25.31 -11.11
CA THR A 766 -9.17 25.23 -11.63
C THR A 766 -9.15 25.45 -13.13
N VAL A 767 -9.55 24.45 -13.90
CA VAL A 767 -9.66 24.53 -15.36
C VAL A 767 -11.12 24.80 -15.70
N GLN A 768 -11.40 25.98 -16.23
CA GLN A 768 -12.71 26.38 -16.69
C GLN A 768 -12.86 26.03 -18.18
N MET A 769 -13.71 25.04 -18.47
CA MET A 769 -13.91 24.55 -19.83
C MET A 769 -15.00 25.36 -20.55
N PRO A 770 -14.83 25.67 -21.85
CA PRO A 770 -15.89 26.28 -22.65
C PRO A 770 -17.06 25.29 -22.83
N LYS A 771 -18.29 25.79 -22.72
CA LYS A 771 -19.52 24.99 -22.82
C LYS A 771 -19.59 24.16 -24.10
N GLU A 772 -19.14 24.73 -25.21
CA GLU A 772 -19.15 24.13 -26.55
C GLU A 772 -18.33 22.84 -26.62
N VAL A 773 -17.15 22.82 -25.99
CA VAL A 773 -16.27 21.65 -26.00
C VAL A 773 -16.85 20.51 -25.16
N MET A 774 -17.47 20.83 -24.02
CA MET A 774 -18.14 19.83 -23.19
C MET A 774 -19.36 19.23 -23.88
N GLN A 775 -20.12 20.03 -24.63
CA GLN A 775 -21.24 19.54 -25.44
C GLN A 775 -20.74 18.65 -26.59
N ALA A 776 -19.65 19.03 -27.26
CA ALA A 776 -19.02 18.21 -28.30
C ALA A 776 -18.47 16.89 -27.74
N ALA A 777 -17.85 16.90 -26.55
CA ALA A 777 -17.34 15.70 -25.89
C ALA A 777 -18.47 14.77 -25.41
N LYS A 778 -19.55 15.32 -24.84
CA LYS A 778 -20.76 14.54 -24.49
C LYS A 778 -21.40 13.94 -25.73
N ALA A 779 -21.53 14.72 -26.82
CA ALA A 779 -22.06 14.22 -28.09
C ALA A 779 -21.16 13.15 -28.73
N ALA A 780 -19.83 13.27 -28.63
CA ALA A 780 -18.87 12.26 -29.10
C ALA A 780 -18.91 10.97 -28.26
N ALA A 781 -19.16 11.09 -26.95
CA ALA A 781 -19.35 9.95 -26.06
C ALA A 781 -20.68 9.21 -26.31
N GLU A 782 -21.74 9.95 -26.66
CA GLU A 782 -23.06 9.38 -27.00
C GLU A 782 -23.09 8.77 -28.42
N THR A 783 -22.29 9.29 -29.36
CA THR A 783 -22.22 8.78 -30.74
C THR A 783 -21.20 7.67 -30.93
N SER A 784 -20.34 7.41 -29.93
CA SER A 784 -19.43 6.27 -29.96
C SER A 784 -20.22 4.96 -29.79
N PRO A 785 -20.23 4.04 -30.78
CA PRO A 785 -20.92 2.76 -30.63
C PRO A 785 -20.37 2.03 -29.41
N LYS A 786 -21.25 1.47 -28.58
CA LYS A 786 -20.89 0.56 -27.46
C LYS A 786 -20.14 -0.65 -28.02
N VAL A 787 -18.84 -0.50 -28.23
CA VAL A 787 -17.93 -1.60 -28.51
C VAL A 787 -17.84 -2.40 -27.22
N LYS A 788 -18.34 -3.64 -27.24
CA LYS A 788 -18.12 -4.61 -26.16
C LYS A 788 -16.61 -4.62 -25.84
N PRO A 789 -16.19 -4.67 -24.57
CA PRO A 789 -14.78 -4.66 -24.22
C PRO A 789 -14.11 -5.86 -24.89
N VAL A 790 -13.38 -5.59 -25.97
CA VAL A 790 -12.42 -6.51 -26.56
C VAL A 790 -11.25 -6.54 -25.58
N PRO A 791 -10.80 -7.71 -25.10
CA PRO A 791 -9.66 -7.79 -24.22
C PRO A 791 -8.45 -7.13 -24.89
N SER A 792 -7.78 -6.22 -24.16
CA SER A 792 -6.55 -5.60 -24.65
C SER A 792 -5.52 -6.68 -25.00
N PRO A 793 -4.87 -6.57 -26.18
CA PRO A 793 -3.93 -7.56 -26.64
C PRO A 793 -2.66 -7.51 -25.79
N ALA A 794 -2.23 -8.68 -25.32
CA ALA A 794 -0.90 -8.88 -24.81
C ALA A 794 0.12 -8.43 -25.86
N MET A 795 1.07 -7.58 -25.46
CA MET A 795 2.31 -7.36 -26.20
C MET A 795 3.10 -8.67 -26.20
N GLY A 796 2.94 -9.44 -27.28
CA GLY A 796 3.82 -10.52 -27.70
C GLY A 796 4.51 -10.14 -29.03
N PRO A 797 5.68 -10.72 -29.33
CA PRO A 797 6.72 -10.08 -30.13
C PRO A 797 6.44 -10.10 -31.64
N LYS A 798 7.01 -9.10 -32.31
CA LYS A 798 7.07 -8.96 -33.77
C LYS A 798 7.84 -10.13 -34.40
N SER A 799 7.10 -10.89 -35.23
CA SER A 799 7.46 -11.41 -36.56
C SER A 799 8.89 -11.91 -36.83
N GLU A 800 9.00 -13.20 -37.14
CA GLU A 800 9.82 -13.73 -38.24
C GLU A 800 8.97 -14.66 -39.14
N PRO A 801 9.33 -14.83 -40.42
CA PRO A 801 8.37 -15.17 -41.47
C PRO A 801 8.19 -16.68 -41.70
N SER A 802 6.96 -16.98 -42.15
CA SER A 802 6.49 -18.09 -42.97
C SER A 802 7.40 -19.30 -43.19
N ASN A 803 6.94 -20.47 -42.75
CA ASN A 803 7.02 -21.67 -43.59
C ASN A 803 5.80 -22.56 -43.38
N ALA A 804 4.77 -22.27 -44.19
CA ALA A 804 3.66 -23.17 -44.45
C ALA A 804 4.08 -24.15 -45.54
N LYS A 805 4.38 -25.40 -45.16
CA LYS A 805 4.27 -26.61 -46.01
C LYS A 805 4.65 -27.82 -45.16
N LEU A 806 3.66 -28.43 -44.51
CA LEU A 806 3.46 -29.88 -44.41
C LEU A 806 2.26 -30.16 -43.47
N GLN A 807 1.06 -30.11 -44.03
CA GLN A 807 -0.05 -30.91 -43.53
C GLN A 807 -0.56 -31.74 -44.70
N LYS A 808 -0.42 -33.07 -44.60
CA LYS A 808 -1.36 -34.08 -45.12
C LYS A 808 -0.73 -35.47 -44.98
N ALA A 809 -1.18 -36.23 -43.98
CA ALA A 809 -1.62 -37.61 -44.17
C ALA A 809 -2.17 -38.22 -42.88
N ALA A 810 -3.25 -39.00 -43.05
CA ALA A 810 -3.77 -40.05 -42.18
C ALA A 810 -4.61 -39.66 -40.93
N LYS A 811 -5.86 -39.31 -41.23
CA LYS A 811 -7.07 -39.62 -40.43
C LYS A 811 -7.33 -41.14 -40.38
N LYS A 812 -7.76 -41.64 -39.20
CA LYS A 812 -8.82 -42.65 -38.91
C LYS A 812 -8.40 -43.86 -38.06
N ALA A 813 -8.97 -43.96 -36.86
CA ALA A 813 -9.82 -45.06 -36.33
C ALA A 813 -9.95 -44.86 -34.79
N LYS A 814 -11.08 -44.38 -34.25
CA LYS A 814 -12.27 -45.11 -33.76
C LYS A 814 -12.00 -46.16 -32.65
N VAL A 815 -12.60 -45.87 -31.49
CA VAL A 815 -13.38 -46.75 -30.58
C VAL A 815 -12.63 -47.81 -29.77
N GLY A 816 -12.89 -47.84 -28.45
CA GLY A 816 -12.99 -49.08 -27.69
C GLY A 816 -12.23 -49.15 -26.36
N ASP A 817 -12.97 -48.90 -25.28
CA ASP A 817 -13.00 -49.60 -23.98
C ASP A 817 -11.77 -50.28 -23.34
N ALA A 818 -11.60 -49.92 -22.06
CA ALA A 818 -11.56 -50.78 -20.87
C ALA A 818 -10.55 -51.95 -20.74
N THR A 819 -9.85 -51.89 -19.58
CA THR A 819 -9.40 -53.02 -18.74
C THR A 819 -8.10 -53.75 -19.11
N MET A 820 -7.02 -53.53 -18.34
CA MET A 820 -6.55 -54.53 -17.36
C MET A 820 -5.31 -54.06 -16.58
N ARG A 821 -5.42 -54.15 -15.25
CA ARG A 821 -4.31 -54.29 -14.30
C ARG A 821 -3.80 -55.74 -14.36
N GLY A 822 -2.50 -55.94 -14.15
CA GLY A 822 -1.92 -57.26 -13.91
C GLY A 822 -0.45 -57.30 -14.30
N LEU A 823 0.48 -56.78 -13.49
CA LEU A 823 1.19 -57.47 -12.39
C LEU A 823 2.61 -57.88 -12.82
N LEU A 824 3.57 -57.37 -12.02
CA LEU A 824 4.78 -58.05 -11.52
C LEU A 824 5.82 -58.50 -12.55
N ALA A 825 7.12 -58.51 -12.30
CA ALA A 825 8.01 -58.05 -11.25
C ALA A 825 9.43 -58.41 -11.72
N LYS A 826 10.43 -57.68 -11.20
CA LYS A 826 11.80 -58.14 -10.88
C LYS A 826 12.53 -59.07 -11.88
N LYS A 827 13.65 -58.58 -12.40
CA LYS A 827 14.98 -59.12 -12.01
C LYS A 827 16.13 -58.25 -12.49
N GLU A 828 17.03 -57.96 -11.56
CA GLU A 828 18.41 -57.53 -11.80
C GLU A 828 19.19 -58.56 -12.63
N VAL A 829 20.12 -58.11 -13.48
CA VAL A 829 21.43 -58.76 -13.70
C VAL A 829 22.47 -57.69 -14.07
N ARG A 830 23.62 -57.78 -13.39
CA ARG A 830 24.87 -57.02 -13.56
C ARG A 830 25.71 -57.50 -14.76
N ASP A 831 26.49 -56.56 -15.29
CA ASP A 831 27.88 -56.60 -15.78
C ASP A 831 28.46 -57.86 -16.47
N ALA A 832 29.05 -57.61 -17.66
CA ALA A 832 30.47 -57.85 -18.04
C ALA A 832 30.56 -57.92 -19.58
N SER A 833 31.24 -56.98 -20.27
CA SER A 833 32.67 -57.00 -20.69
C SER A 833 32.86 -57.40 -22.17
N GLU A 834 33.44 -56.50 -22.98
CA GLU A 834 34.58 -56.72 -23.93
C GLU A 834 34.65 -55.65 -25.06
N LEU A 835 35.69 -54.79 -24.99
CA LEU A 835 36.65 -54.25 -26.01
C LEU A 835 36.25 -53.93 -27.48
N PRO A 836 37.03 -53.13 -28.28
CA PRO A 836 38.09 -52.15 -28.01
C PRO A 836 37.90 -50.79 -28.76
N PRO A 837 38.82 -49.81 -28.64
CA PRO A 837 38.66 -48.42 -29.10
C PRO A 837 39.37 -48.16 -30.43
N GLU A 838 38.83 -47.27 -31.28
CA GLU A 838 39.57 -46.38 -32.20
C GLU A 838 38.58 -45.59 -33.09
N GLY A 839 38.86 -44.30 -33.32
CA GLY A 839 38.21 -43.53 -34.40
C GLY A 839 37.35 -42.33 -34.00
N ALA A 840 37.85 -41.43 -33.14
CA ALA A 840 37.24 -40.10 -32.95
C ALA A 840 38.31 -39.00 -33.05
N ALA A 841 38.77 -38.75 -34.26
CA ALA A 841 39.63 -37.61 -34.60
C ALA A 841 39.34 -37.15 -36.04
N ALA A 842 38.16 -36.56 -36.26
CA ALA A 842 37.86 -35.69 -37.41
C ALA A 842 36.39 -35.25 -37.33
N ALA A 843 36.09 -34.12 -36.65
CA ALA A 843 34.94 -33.23 -36.92
C ALA A 843 34.72 -32.19 -35.81
N LEU A 844 35.76 -31.45 -35.39
CA LEU A 844 35.58 -30.22 -34.60
C LEU A 844 36.71 -29.22 -34.94
N SER A 845 36.75 -28.82 -36.23
CA SER A 845 37.55 -27.70 -36.72
C SER A 845 36.68 -26.69 -37.50
N GLU A 846 35.41 -26.55 -37.10
CA GLU A 846 34.58 -25.43 -37.49
C GLU A 846 33.69 -25.07 -36.31
N LEU A 847 34.20 -24.17 -35.47
CA LEU A 847 33.48 -23.17 -34.69
C LEU A 847 34.55 -22.44 -33.87
N GLY A 848 35.02 -21.33 -34.44
CA GLY A 848 35.98 -20.46 -33.79
C GLY A 848 35.38 -19.85 -32.53
N LEU A 849 36.02 -20.14 -31.41
CA LEU A 849 36.08 -19.34 -30.19
C LEU A 849 37.50 -19.51 -29.61
#